data_AF-W4GTL5-F1
#
_entry.id   AF-W4GTL5-F1
#
_cell.length_a   1.000
_cell.length_b   1.000
_cell.length_c   1.000
_cell.angle_alpha   90.00
_cell.angle_beta   90.00
_cell.angle_gamma   90.00
#
_symmetry.space_group_name_H-M   'P 1'
#
loop_
_entity.id
_entity.type
_entity.pdbx_description
1 polymer ?
#
loop_
_entity_poly.entity_id
_entity_poly.type
_entity_poly.pdbx_seq_one_letter_code
_entity_poly.pdbx_strand_id
1 'polypeptide(L)'
;MTTGSTGVKLVVEGMRCQNKCARRIREALEDIPGVASADVRFQGKSATITFTSPQTSVSVVELIQAVRGLDAGLNKSYDAYLPGDDRRARTVVLHVDGMSCMMNCARKVESALATAAGVKSAKVDFDLKQATVVIEPGSRITEDDLIDTVQGAGKKFVASVQVSSPRVVVPTSPAVPILPSLSSSTTPPTTKSHASISIKELPADSSSSRVTIAVSGMTCNSCANSVESALRATAGVESCVVNFATESASVKFIASTIGIRSLIEVVEGIGYGAAVATTSAVVQSDDNRQIDIATWRSTFVVALVFTFPILIVMMLLDNIAPISRGLRTQVFHINGSTWNDLVLFLLATPVQFYCGRRFHIDAWKGVRNRVLGMAFLVSMGTNAAYFFAVFSDLRCLYLGDASFSVPDMYMTSSTLVTFIALGKTLEAVAKGRTNDALRKLFDLQVKVATLVVSDHGSTSEKVVPIELVQRGDVLKVVRGTSVPADGVITQGEGRLDESMLTGESRLIKKSVDDTVLGATMNIDGLFYMRVTGVGRDTALSQIVRLVEDAQTSKAPIQAYADQVAAVFVPVVLVLSTATFLIWYSLGSLGFVDLPQHTSAFLFAFKFAISTLVVACPCALGLATPTAVMVGTGVGASLGILIKGGEPLEAANHVDTVLFDKTGTLTNGTPSVTDIVVVAHPSTDGQEGDDITSSCPDELVRLAASAELGSEHPLGRALVNRAKLLAKPLETPVTFHAVSGKGISVELSDETVHLGNLDYMDKCGLQRGHVDDAVRGRLEAAGKTVIYMGLCDRVVALFGISDAARPDAKATVAQLHARGMAVYMVTGDNRRTAHWIAEQVGIPVHHVMAEVLPSNKVAKVQELQAAGRVVAMVGDGINDAPALAQADLGIAIGAGTDIAMETAQMVLMKSALKDVVVAFDLSQTIYRRIQINFVWAMGYNIVLLPLAAGVLYGFRIQIPPMFAGAAMAFSSVSVVASSLALKWYQPPTTHHSHRHRADTADERTPLLHV
;
A
#
# COMPACT_ATOMS: atom_id res chain seq x y z
N MET A 1 -38.00 60.08 -15.15
CA MET A 1 -38.03 59.96 -16.63
C MET A 1 -36.61 59.58 -17.03
N THR A 2 -36.34 58.47 -17.71
CA THR A 2 -37.07 57.90 -18.85
C THR A 2 -37.58 56.47 -18.65
N THR A 3 -38.62 56.17 -19.43
CA THR A 3 -39.23 54.86 -19.72
C THR A 3 -38.25 53.69 -19.79
N GLY A 4 -38.45 52.66 -18.96
CA GLY A 4 -37.77 51.38 -19.13
C GLY A 4 -38.29 50.67 -20.39
N SER A 5 -37.46 50.56 -21.42
CA SER A 5 -37.74 49.74 -22.58
C SER A 5 -37.80 48.26 -22.16
N THR A 6 -38.91 47.59 -22.47
CA THR A 6 -39.12 46.16 -22.21
C THR A 6 -38.27 45.34 -23.19
N GLY A 7 -36.97 45.24 -22.90
CA GLY A 7 -36.03 44.41 -23.64
C GLY A 7 -35.86 43.04 -23.02
N VAL A 8 -35.85 41.99 -23.84
CA VAL A 8 -35.54 40.61 -23.41
C VAL A 8 -34.04 40.40 -23.52
N LYS A 9 -33.41 39.97 -22.43
CA LYS A 9 -32.00 39.58 -22.42
C LYS A 9 -31.87 38.06 -22.55
N LEU A 10 -31.06 37.59 -23.49
CA LEU A 10 -30.66 36.20 -23.65
C LEU A 10 -29.17 36.06 -23.29
N VAL A 11 -28.82 34.95 -22.64
CA VAL A 11 -27.44 34.46 -22.58
C VAL A 11 -27.19 33.67 -23.87
N VAL A 12 -26.04 33.89 -24.52
CA VAL A 12 -25.67 33.28 -25.79
C VAL A 12 -24.27 32.67 -25.70
N GLU A 13 -24.23 31.34 -25.70
CA GLU A 13 -23.01 30.53 -25.65
C GLU A 13 -22.51 30.15 -27.05
N GLY A 14 -21.27 29.66 -27.14
CA GLY A 14 -20.61 29.35 -28.41
C GLY A 14 -20.01 30.57 -29.14
N MET A 15 -20.36 31.79 -28.74
CA MET A 15 -19.74 33.02 -29.25
C MET A 15 -18.25 33.07 -28.85
N ARG A 16 -17.34 33.23 -29.83
CA ARG A 16 -15.86 33.22 -29.60
C ARG A 16 -15.12 34.48 -30.04
N CYS A 17 -15.76 35.40 -30.76
CA CYS A 17 -15.17 36.68 -31.13
C CYS A 17 -16.21 37.79 -31.20
N GLN A 18 -15.81 39.01 -30.85
CA GLN A 18 -16.72 40.15 -30.77
C GLN A 18 -17.11 40.72 -32.14
N ASN A 19 -16.28 40.55 -33.18
CA ASN A 19 -16.55 41.17 -34.49
C ASN A 19 -17.37 40.28 -35.43
N LYS A 20 -17.04 38.98 -35.56
CA LYS A 20 -17.67 38.11 -36.58
C LYS A 20 -18.81 37.25 -36.04
N CYS A 21 -18.70 36.72 -34.80
CA CYS A 21 -19.78 35.94 -34.18
C CYS A 21 -20.93 36.85 -33.72
N ALA A 22 -20.63 37.91 -32.96
CA ALA A 22 -21.67 38.79 -32.43
C ALA A 22 -22.49 39.49 -33.53
N ARG A 23 -21.85 39.85 -34.66
CA ARG A 23 -22.54 40.43 -35.82
C ARG A 23 -23.54 39.46 -36.45
N ARG A 24 -23.15 38.20 -36.69
CA ARG A 24 -24.06 37.15 -37.20
C ARG A 24 -25.25 36.89 -36.27
N ILE A 25 -25.00 36.87 -34.96
CA ILE A 25 -26.05 36.65 -33.95
C ILE A 25 -27.00 37.85 -33.87
N ARG A 26 -26.49 39.08 -34.04
CA ARG A 26 -27.32 40.28 -34.17
C ARG A 26 -28.18 40.23 -35.44
N GLU A 27 -27.55 40.00 -36.59
CA GLU A 27 -28.23 39.90 -37.89
C GLU A 27 -29.41 38.92 -37.83
N ALA A 28 -29.23 37.72 -37.27
CA ALA A 28 -30.29 36.71 -37.16
C ALA A 28 -31.40 37.02 -36.13
N LEU A 29 -31.12 37.86 -35.12
CA LEU A 29 -32.12 38.29 -34.14
C LEU A 29 -32.93 39.49 -34.65
N GLU A 30 -32.32 40.36 -35.45
CA GLU A 30 -32.97 41.53 -36.06
C GLU A 30 -33.82 41.17 -37.30
N ASP A 31 -33.56 40.03 -37.94
CA ASP A 31 -34.36 39.49 -39.05
C ASP A 31 -35.75 38.95 -38.61
N ILE A 32 -36.00 38.87 -37.29
CA ILE A 32 -37.26 38.36 -36.72
C ILE A 32 -38.32 39.47 -36.69
N PRO A 33 -39.49 39.29 -37.34
CA PRO A 33 -40.53 40.32 -37.39
C PRO A 33 -41.00 40.78 -35.99
N GLY A 34 -40.79 42.05 -35.68
CA GLY A 34 -41.18 42.67 -34.40
C GLY A 34 -40.01 43.01 -33.46
N VAL A 35 -38.80 42.54 -33.77
CA VAL A 35 -37.56 43.03 -33.14
C VAL A 35 -37.17 44.38 -33.77
N ALA A 36 -36.78 45.35 -32.94
CA ALA A 36 -36.31 46.67 -33.38
C ALA A 36 -34.78 46.78 -33.39
N SER A 37 -34.08 46.10 -32.46
CA SER A 37 -32.61 46.01 -32.41
C SER A 37 -32.12 44.95 -31.42
N ALA A 38 -30.90 44.44 -31.62
CA ALA A 38 -30.25 43.48 -30.73
C ALA A 38 -28.80 43.90 -30.38
N ASP A 39 -28.56 44.31 -29.12
CA ASP A 39 -27.20 44.58 -28.61
C ASP A 39 -26.54 43.28 -28.11
N VAL A 40 -25.65 42.73 -28.93
CA VAL A 40 -24.91 41.49 -28.66
C VAL A 40 -23.51 41.81 -28.12
N ARG A 41 -23.26 41.49 -26.85
CA ARG A 41 -21.99 41.75 -26.14
C ARG A 41 -21.22 40.47 -25.86
N PHE A 42 -20.02 40.36 -26.42
CA PHE A 42 -19.15 39.20 -26.26
C PHE A 42 -18.63 39.02 -24.82
N GLN A 43 -18.12 40.08 -24.18
CA GLN A 43 -17.62 40.00 -22.79
C GLN A 43 -18.66 39.51 -21.78
N GLY A 44 -19.94 39.80 -22.01
CA GLY A 44 -21.05 39.33 -21.17
C GLY A 44 -21.77 38.09 -21.68
N LYS A 45 -21.31 37.47 -22.79
CA LYS A 45 -21.99 36.39 -23.52
C LYS A 45 -23.51 36.60 -23.62
N SER A 46 -23.96 37.81 -23.98
CA SER A 46 -25.40 38.13 -23.92
C SER A 46 -25.88 39.00 -25.07
N ALA A 47 -27.09 38.70 -25.56
CA ALA A 47 -27.85 39.53 -26.47
C ALA A 47 -28.98 40.23 -25.71
N THR A 48 -29.14 41.54 -25.89
CA THR A 48 -30.27 42.30 -25.33
C THR A 48 -31.14 42.79 -26.49
N ILE A 49 -32.34 42.24 -26.61
CA ILE A 49 -33.26 42.45 -27.72
C ILE A 49 -34.30 43.50 -27.30
N THR A 50 -34.49 44.52 -28.13
CA THR A 50 -35.53 45.56 -27.94
C THR A 50 -36.57 45.42 -29.05
N PHE A 51 -37.86 45.46 -28.71
CA PHE A 51 -38.97 45.29 -29.65
C PHE A 51 -39.55 46.63 -30.12
N THR A 52 -40.19 46.64 -31.29
CA THR A 52 -40.68 47.86 -31.95
C THR A 52 -41.96 48.44 -31.31
N SER A 53 -42.71 47.62 -30.56
CA SER A 53 -43.87 48.04 -29.77
C SER A 53 -44.05 47.13 -28.55
N PRO A 54 -44.46 47.65 -27.37
CA PRO A 54 -44.64 46.86 -26.15
C PRO A 54 -45.81 45.86 -26.17
N GLN A 55 -46.57 45.79 -27.28
CA GLN A 55 -47.67 44.83 -27.47
C GLN A 55 -47.37 43.74 -28.53
N THR A 56 -46.17 43.73 -29.12
CA THR A 56 -45.81 42.74 -30.16
C THR A 56 -45.36 41.43 -29.50
N SER A 57 -46.18 40.38 -29.60
CA SER A 57 -45.92 39.09 -28.94
C SER A 57 -44.99 38.17 -29.75
N VAL A 58 -43.72 38.56 -29.90
CA VAL A 58 -42.65 37.65 -30.37
C VAL A 58 -42.36 36.64 -29.26
N SER A 59 -42.39 35.34 -29.53
CA SER A 59 -42.15 34.35 -28.48
C SER A 59 -40.65 34.23 -28.17
N VAL A 60 -40.31 34.03 -26.90
CA VAL A 60 -38.90 33.86 -26.48
C VAL A 60 -38.31 32.57 -27.06
N VAL A 61 -39.15 31.59 -27.39
CA VAL A 61 -38.73 30.32 -28.03
C VAL A 61 -38.21 30.57 -29.44
N GLU A 62 -38.86 31.42 -30.23
CA GLU A 62 -38.41 31.79 -31.59
C GLU A 62 -37.07 32.54 -31.55
N LEU A 63 -36.89 33.49 -30.62
CA LEU A 63 -35.62 34.20 -30.42
C LEU A 63 -34.46 33.23 -30.09
N ILE A 64 -34.72 32.22 -29.25
CA ILE A 64 -33.75 31.18 -28.89
C ILE A 64 -33.45 30.26 -30.09
N GLN A 65 -34.47 29.86 -30.85
CA GLN A 65 -34.31 29.00 -32.02
C GLN A 65 -33.53 29.68 -33.14
N ALA A 66 -33.73 30.97 -33.40
CA ALA A 66 -32.98 31.73 -34.40
C ALA A 66 -31.47 31.75 -34.13
N VAL A 67 -31.07 31.91 -32.85
CA VAL A 67 -29.64 31.85 -32.48
C VAL A 67 -29.09 30.42 -32.60
N ARG A 68 -29.85 29.41 -32.18
CA ARG A 68 -29.47 27.99 -32.29
C ARG A 68 -29.38 27.49 -33.74
N GLY A 69 -30.15 28.08 -34.65
CA GLY A 69 -30.16 27.76 -36.09
C GLY A 69 -28.94 28.28 -36.87
N LEU A 70 -28.04 29.05 -36.24
CA LEU A 70 -26.84 29.56 -36.88
C LEU A 70 -25.68 28.54 -36.84
N ASP A 71 -25.20 28.13 -38.02
CA ASP A 71 -23.98 27.34 -38.14
C ASP A 71 -22.73 28.14 -37.74
N ALA A 72 -21.99 27.63 -36.74
CA ALA A 72 -20.70 28.19 -36.32
C ALA A 72 -19.48 27.54 -37.02
N GLY A 73 -19.73 26.75 -38.08
CA GLY A 73 -18.74 25.99 -38.85
C GLY A 73 -18.65 24.52 -38.41
N LEU A 74 -17.89 23.71 -39.14
CA LEU A 74 -17.86 22.24 -38.94
C LEU A 74 -17.67 21.87 -37.46
N ASN A 75 -18.64 21.09 -36.95
CA ASN A 75 -18.78 20.60 -35.58
C ASN A 75 -19.01 21.66 -34.48
N LYS A 76 -19.61 22.82 -34.77
CA LYS A 76 -19.94 23.85 -33.76
C LYS A 76 -21.29 24.53 -34.03
N SER A 77 -22.13 24.61 -32.99
CA SER A 77 -23.38 25.38 -32.95
C SER A 77 -23.31 26.50 -31.91
N TYR A 78 -24.16 27.52 -32.07
CA TYR A 78 -24.44 28.48 -30.98
C TYR A 78 -25.58 27.97 -30.11
N ASP A 79 -25.64 28.44 -28.86
CA ASP A 79 -26.75 28.14 -27.94
C ASP A 79 -27.25 29.43 -27.28
N ALA A 80 -28.55 29.51 -26.97
CA ALA A 80 -29.18 30.66 -26.35
C ALA A 80 -30.27 30.25 -25.34
N TYR A 81 -30.38 30.99 -24.24
CA TYR A 81 -31.39 30.77 -23.20
C TYR A 81 -31.66 32.05 -22.39
N LEU A 82 -32.78 32.07 -21.67
CA LEU A 82 -33.06 33.14 -20.71
C LEU A 82 -32.13 33.04 -19.49
N PRO A 83 -31.61 34.16 -18.95
CA PRO A 83 -30.86 34.16 -17.70
C PRO A 83 -31.70 33.54 -16.56
N GLY A 84 -31.36 32.30 -16.15
CA GLY A 84 -32.00 31.59 -15.03
C GLY A 84 -32.61 30.21 -15.32
N ASP A 85 -32.51 29.64 -16.53
CA ASP A 85 -33.18 28.37 -16.89
C ASP A 85 -32.20 27.17 -17.08
N ASP A 86 -31.96 26.37 -16.03
CA ASP A 86 -31.08 25.17 -16.00
C ASP A 86 -31.84 23.84 -15.69
N ARG A 87 -31.83 22.81 -16.58
CA ARG A 87 -32.59 21.52 -16.45
C ARG A 87 -31.95 20.29 -17.18
N ARG A 88 -31.66 19.09 -16.64
CA ARG A 88 -31.33 18.58 -15.27
C ARG A 88 -32.52 17.98 -14.38
N ALA A 89 -32.36 17.57 -13.08
CA ALA A 89 -33.31 16.79 -12.18
C ALA A 89 -33.84 17.41 -10.81
N ARG A 90 -35.15 17.45 -10.39
CA ARG A 90 -35.67 18.36 -9.30
C ARG A 90 -36.27 17.65 -8.07
N THR A 91 -36.14 18.24 -6.89
CA THR A 91 -36.82 17.80 -5.65
C THR A 91 -37.84 18.85 -5.22
N VAL A 92 -39.01 18.40 -4.74
CA VAL A 92 -40.12 19.21 -4.21
C VAL A 92 -40.48 18.67 -2.82
N VAL A 93 -40.62 19.54 -1.83
CA VAL A 93 -41.10 19.19 -0.49
C VAL A 93 -42.52 19.71 -0.32
N LEU A 94 -43.44 18.83 0.05
CA LEU A 94 -44.83 19.13 0.39
C LEU A 94 -45.05 19.02 1.90
N HIS A 95 -45.87 19.87 2.49
CA HIS A 95 -46.48 19.65 3.79
C HIS A 95 -47.85 18.97 3.59
N VAL A 96 -48.20 17.98 4.42
CA VAL A 96 -49.43 17.18 4.28
C VAL A 96 -50.18 17.07 5.61
N ASP A 97 -51.30 17.78 5.71
CA ASP A 97 -52.22 17.70 6.84
C ASP A 97 -53.24 16.57 6.70
N GLY A 98 -53.85 16.19 7.83
CA GLY A 98 -54.86 15.11 7.91
C GLY A 98 -54.30 13.69 8.10
N MET A 99 -52.97 13.53 8.12
CA MET A 99 -52.33 12.27 8.50
C MET A 99 -52.51 11.97 9.99
N SER A 100 -53.25 10.91 10.31
CA SER A 100 -53.64 10.57 11.69
C SER A 100 -52.84 9.40 12.29
N CYS A 101 -52.09 8.65 11.47
CA CYS A 101 -51.26 7.54 11.93
C CYS A 101 -50.11 7.20 10.96
N MET A 102 -48.93 6.92 11.51
CA MET A 102 -47.71 6.58 10.76
C MET A 102 -47.88 5.31 9.91
N MET A 103 -48.39 4.22 10.50
CA MET A 103 -48.42 2.89 9.84
C MET A 103 -49.35 2.79 8.63
N ASN A 104 -50.37 3.66 8.53
CA ASN A 104 -51.44 3.51 7.52
C ASN A 104 -51.81 4.80 6.78
N CYS A 105 -51.72 6.00 7.38
CA CYS A 105 -51.92 7.25 6.63
C CYS A 105 -50.66 7.64 5.85
N ALA A 106 -49.49 7.69 6.50
CA ALA A 106 -48.25 8.12 5.86
C ALA A 106 -47.86 7.22 4.68
N ARG A 107 -47.85 5.89 4.87
CA ARG A 107 -47.61 4.92 3.78
C ARG A 107 -48.57 5.06 2.60
N LYS A 108 -49.83 5.45 2.84
CA LYS A 108 -50.82 5.60 1.77
C LYS A 108 -50.54 6.84 0.91
N VAL A 109 -50.14 7.95 1.55
CA VAL A 109 -49.69 9.17 0.86
C VAL A 109 -48.36 8.92 0.12
N GLU A 110 -47.41 8.24 0.78
CA GLU A 110 -46.11 7.87 0.21
C GLU A 110 -46.26 6.98 -1.03
N SER A 111 -47.09 5.93 -0.94
CA SER A 111 -47.37 5.05 -2.08
C SER A 111 -48.05 5.77 -3.23
N ALA A 112 -49.00 6.67 -2.97
CA ALA A 112 -49.70 7.41 -4.02
C ALA A 112 -48.73 8.33 -4.80
N LEU A 113 -47.91 9.09 -4.07
CA LEU A 113 -46.88 9.95 -4.65
C LEU A 113 -45.80 9.15 -5.40
N ALA A 114 -45.37 7.99 -4.87
CA ALA A 114 -44.39 7.14 -5.54
C ALA A 114 -44.91 6.50 -6.83
N THR A 115 -46.23 6.33 -6.99
CA THR A 115 -46.87 5.84 -8.22
C THR A 115 -47.22 6.93 -9.24
N ALA A 116 -47.01 8.21 -8.93
CA ALA A 116 -47.34 9.31 -9.84
C ALA A 116 -46.39 9.37 -11.05
N ALA A 117 -46.94 9.53 -12.25
CA ALA A 117 -46.18 9.48 -13.50
C ALA A 117 -45.13 10.61 -13.59
N GLY A 118 -43.85 10.24 -13.59
CA GLY A 118 -42.72 11.18 -13.62
C GLY A 118 -42.14 11.55 -12.24
N VAL A 119 -42.58 10.90 -11.17
CA VAL A 119 -41.90 10.87 -9.87
C VAL A 119 -40.90 9.71 -9.84
N LYS A 120 -39.65 10.01 -9.50
CA LYS A 120 -38.56 9.02 -9.33
C LYS A 120 -38.63 8.33 -7.97
N SER A 121 -38.95 9.08 -6.93
CA SER A 121 -39.12 8.59 -5.55
C SER A 121 -39.89 9.61 -4.71
N ALA A 122 -40.71 9.12 -3.78
CA ALA A 122 -41.35 9.91 -2.74
C ALA A 122 -41.07 9.29 -1.38
N LYS A 123 -40.90 10.11 -0.34
CA LYS A 123 -40.75 9.67 1.05
C LYS A 123 -41.55 10.58 1.98
N VAL A 124 -42.28 10.00 2.92
CA VAL A 124 -43.11 10.76 3.88
C VAL A 124 -42.54 10.66 5.30
N ASP A 125 -42.28 11.83 5.89
CA ASP A 125 -41.98 12.01 7.31
C ASP A 125 -43.28 12.33 8.05
N PHE A 126 -43.68 11.45 8.96
CA PHE A 126 -44.93 11.60 9.71
C PHE A 126 -44.83 12.65 10.82
N ASP A 127 -43.69 12.75 11.49
CA ASP A 127 -43.51 13.63 12.65
C ASP A 127 -43.38 15.09 12.20
N LEU A 128 -42.78 15.32 11.04
CA LEU A 128 -42.70 16.64 10.39
C LEU A 128 -43.89 16.95 9.47
N LYS A 129 -44.82 16.01 9.26
CA LYS A 129 -45.91 16.08 8.27
C LYS A 129 -45.44 16.45 6.85
N GLN A 130 -44.26 15.99 6.43
CA GLN A 130 -43.64 16.38 5.17
C GLN A 130 -43.53 15.20 4.20
N ALA A 131 -43.77 15.45 2.90
CA ALA A 131 -43.51 14.51 1.83
C ALA A 131 -42.44 15.08 0.89
N THR A 132 -41.28 14.42 0.80
CA THR A 132 -40.20 14.81 -0.12
C THR A 132 -40.31 13.99 -1.40
N VAL A 133 -40.47 14.66 -2.54
CA VAL A 133 -40.73 14.07 -3.85
C VAL A 133 -39.62 14.46 -4.83
N VAL A 134 -39.00 13.48 -5.50
CA VAL A 134 -37.97 13.70 -6.52
C VAL A 134 -38.57 13.45 -7.90
N ILE A 135 -38.57 14.48 -8.76
CA ILE A 135 -39.17 14.47 -10.10
C ILE A 135 -38.10 14.23 -11.17
N GLU A 136 -38.39 13.30 -12.09
CA GLU A 136 -37.48 12.85 -13.13
C GLU A 136 -37.03 13.96 -14.09
N PRO A 137 -35.77 13.94 -14.58
CA PRO A 137 -35.30 14.83 -15.65
C PRO A 137 -36.25 14.81 -16.85
N GLY A 138 -36.60 15.98 -17.38
CA GLY A 138 -37.54 16.09 -18.51
C GLY A 138 -39.03 15.83 -18.20
N SER A 139 -39.39 15.33 -17.02
CA SER A 139 -40.80 15.15 -16.62
C SER A 139 -41.57 16.48 -16.60
N ARG A 140 -42.83 16.44 -17.05
CA ARG A 140 -43.76 17.58 -17.10
C ARG A 140 -44.63 17.73 -15.85
N ILE A 141 -44.60 16.78 -14.91
CA ILE A 141 -45.44 16.81 -13.70
C ILE A 141 -45.18 18.10 -12.90
N THR A 142 -46.24 18.81 -12.58
CA THR A 142 -46.24 20.08 -11.84
C THR A 142 -46.32 19.85 -10.34
N GLU A 143 -46.21 20.91 -9.55
CA GLU A 143 -46.33 20.83 -8.09
C GLU A 143 -47.81 20.69 -7.68
N ASP A 144 -48.74 21.23 -8.47
CA ASP A 144 -50.19 21.08 -8.30
C ASP A 144 -50.65 19.63 -8.57
N ASP A 145 -50.12 18.97 -9.61
CA ASP A 145 -50.40 17.55 -9.90
C ASP A 145 -50.04 16.63 -8.72
N LEU A 146 -48.99 16.98 -7.96
CA LEU A 146 -48.59 16.25 -6.75
C LEU A 146 -49.53 16.52 -5.57
N ILE A 147 -50.04 17.75 -5.42
CA ILE A 147 -51.06 18.09 -4.43
C ILE A 147 -52.34 17.28 -4.71
N ASP A 148 -52.80 17.26 -5.96
CA ASP A 148 -53.99 16.50 -6.38
C ASP A 148 -53.81 15.00 -6.17
N THR A 149 -52.59 14.47 -6.38
CA THR A 149 -52.25 13.07 -6.07
C THR A 149 -52.44 12.75 -4.58
N VAL A 150 -52.03 13.66 -3.67
CA VAL A 150 -52.21 13.48 -2.22
C VAL A 150 -53.68 13.57 -1.82
N GLN A 151 -54.43 14.52 -2.37
CA GLN A 151 -55.87 14.65 -2.11
C GLN A 151 -56.66 13.43 -2.64
N GLY A 152 -56.26 12.89 -3.80
CA GLY A 152 -56.78 11.65 -4.38
C GLY A 152 -56.54 10.41 -3.52
N ALA A 153 -55.45 10.37 -2.74
CA ALA A 153 -55.19 9.29 -1.78
C ALA A 153 -56.22 9.24 -0.63
N GLY A 154 -56.96 10.32 -0.38
CA GLY A 154 -58.15 10.33 0.48
C GLY A 154 -58.59 11.74 0.89
N LYS A 155 -59.92 11.97 0.86
CA LYS A 155 -60.60 13.27 1.12
C LYS A 155 -60.26 14.02 2.43
N LYS A 156 -59.46 13.44 3.31
CA LYS A 156 -59.01 14.07 4.56
C LYS A 156 -57.59 14.63 4.49
N PHE A 157 -56.84 14.35 3.43
CA PHE A 157 -55.46 14.82 3.25
C PHE A 157 -55.45 16.13 2.47
N VAL A 158 -54.68 17.11 2.94
CA VAL A 158 -54.51 18.42 2.28
C VAL A 158 -53.02 18.68 2.17
N ALA A 159 -52.53 18.99 0.98
CA ALA A 159 -51.10 19.20 0.71
C ALA A 159 -50.80 20.62 0.22
N SER A 160 -49.61 21.14 0.56
CA SER A 160 -49.09 22.43 0.10
C SER A 160 -47.57 22.37 -0.10
N VAL A 161 -47.01 23.14 -1.05
CA VAL A 161 -45.57 23.16 -1.33
C VAL A 161 -44.81 23.98 -0.29
N GLN A 162 -43.60 23.53 0.08
CA GLN A 162 -42.68 24.28 0.95
C GLN A 162 -41.38 24.71 0.25
N VAL A 163 -40.70 23.85 -0.52
CA VAL A 163 -39.44 24.19 -1.24
C VAL A 163 -39.28 23.32 -2.50
N SER A 164 -38.76 23.87 -3.60
CA SER A 164 -38.24 23.09 -4.74
C SER A 164 -36.84 23.53 -5.19
N SER A 165 -36.01 22.61 -5.72
CA SER A 165 -34.56 22.85 -5.96
C SER A 165 -34.02 22.33 -7.31
N PRO A 166 -33.04 23.02 -7.94
CA PRO A 166 -32.57 22.69 -9.29
C PRO A 166 -31.32 21.78 -9.37
N ARG A 167 -31.54 20.51 -9.72
CA ARG A 167 -31.15 19.93 -11.02
C ARG A 167 -29.61 19.86 -11.38
N VAL A 168 -29.02 18.64 -11.60
CA VAL A 168 -27.64 18.36 -12.19
C VAL A 168 -27.60 17.13 -13.17
N VAL A 169 -26.83 17.15 -14.31
CA VAL A 169 -26.37 15.99 -15.16
C VAL A 169 -25.10 16.35 -16.01
N VAL A 170 -24.27 15.35 -16.40
CA VAL A 170 -23.01 15.37 -17.22
C VAL A 170 -23.15 14.42 -18.45
N PRO A 171 -22.46 14.62 -19.61
CA PRO A 171 -22.84 13.96 -20.89
C PRO A 171 -22.06 12.68 -21.27
N THR A 172 -22.63 11.90 -22.21
CA THR A 172 -21.98 10.84 -22.99
C THR A 172 -22.33 10.96 -24.48
N SER A 173 -21.39 10.58 -25.36
CA SER A 173 -21.52 10.63 -26.84
C SER A 173 -21.73 9.21 -27.43
N PRO A 174 -21.90 8.99 -28.76
CA PRO A 174 -23.10 8.32 -29.25
C PRO A 174 -22.86 6.95 -29.92
N ALA A 175 -23.94 6.20 -30.13
CA ALA A 175 -23.98 4.99 -30.96
C ALA A 175 -24.78 5.22 -32.25
N VAL A 176 -24.41 4.49 -33.30
CA VAL A 176 -24.96 4.50 -34.67
C VAL A 176 -25.34 3.04 -35.03
N PRO A 177 -26.39 2.78 -35.83
CA PRO A 177 -27.50 1.97 -35.32
C PRO A 177 -27.58 0.53 -35.84
N ILE A 178 -28.46 -0.25 -35.20
CA ILE A 178 -28.80 -1.64 -35.53
C ILE A 178 -29.95 -1.67 -36.56
N LEU A 179 -29.91 -2.62 -37.51
CA LEU A 179 -31.11 -3.12 -38.20
C LEU A 179 -31.45 -4.56 -37.75
N PRO A 180 -32.72 -5.00 -37.81
CA PRO A 180 -33.21 -6.09 -36.95
C PRO A 180 -33.43 -7.42 -37.70
N SER A 181 -33.58 -8.54 -36.96
CA SER A 181 -34.91 -9.14 -36.75
C SER A 181 -34.94 -10.55 -36.09
N LEU A 182 -36.02 -10.76 -35.31
CA LEU A 182 -36.86 -11.97 -35.18
C LEU A 182 -36.32 -13.32 -34.62
N SER A 183 -36.96 -13.76 -33.52
CA SER A 183 -37.40 -15.15 -33.16
C SER A 183 -36.36 -16.28 -32.99
N SER A 184 -36.51 -17.28 -32.11
CA SER A 184 -37.47 -17.53 -30.99
C SER A 184 -37.04 -18.77 -30.14
N SER A 185 -37.58 -18.86 -28.92
CA SER A 185 -38.00 -20.11 -28.21
C SER A 185 -37.01 -21.19 -27.72
N THR A 186 -37.04 -21.40 -26.39
CA THR A 186 -37.06 -22.69 -25.62
C THR A 186 -35.87 -23.69 -25.58
N THR A 187 -35.15 -23.65 -24.44
CA THR A 187 -34.93 -24.73 -23.41
C THR A 187 -34.40 -26.16 -23.75
N PRO A 188 -33.73 -26.85 -22.77
CA PRO A 188 -32.72 -27.93 -22.97
C PRO A 188 -33.29 -29.38 -22.78
N PRO A 189 -32.54 -30.53 -22.59
CA PRO A 189 -31.09 -30.72 -22.29
C PRO A 189 -30.34 -31.99 -22.84
N THR A 190 -29.07 -32.17 -22.40
CA THR A 190 -28.18 -33.39 -22.42
C THR A 190 -27.64 -33.88 -23.79
N THR A 191 -26.41 -34.43 -23.99
CA THR A 191 -25.41 -35.07 -23.08
C THR A 191 -23.95 -35.08 -23.65
N LYS A 192 -22.92 -34.96 -22.78
CA LYS A 192 -21.48 -35.43 -22.79
C LYS A 192 -20.60 -35.60 -24.07
N SER A 193 -19.32 -35.20 -23.89
CA SER A 193 -18.04 -35.59 -24.60
C SER A 193 -17.78 -34.96 -25.99
N HIS A 194 -16.73 -34.16 -26.22
CA HIS A 194 -15.29 -34.47 -26.12
C HIS A 194 -14.41 -33.23 -25.85
N ALA A 195 -13.12 -33.43 -25.55
CA ALA A 195 -12.16 -32.36 -25.28
C ALA A 195 -11.58 -31.72 -26.55
N SER A 196 -11.52 -30.38 -26.57
CA SER A 196 -10.63 -29.60 -27.43
C SER A 196 -10.07 -28.43 -26.62
N ILE A 197 -8.75 -28.28 -26.65
CA ILE A 197 -8.06 -27.15 -26.00
C ILE A 197 -8.34 -25.92 -26.85
N SER A 198 -8.98 -24.90 -26.28
CA SER A 198 -9.16 -23.61 -26.92
C SER A 198 -8.59 -22.51 -26.02
N ILE A 199 -7.82 -21.61 -26.63
CA ILE A 199 -7.13 -20.50 -25.97
C ILE A 199 -8.20 -19.58 -25.36
N LYS A 200 -8.04 -19.25 -24.07
CA LYS A 200 -8.98 -18.39 -23.37
C LYS A 200 -8.69 -16.93 -23.72
N GLU A 201 -9.45 -16.39 -24.67
CA GLU A 201 -9.52 -14.93 -24.87
C GLU A 201 -9.93 -14.24 -23.56
N LEU A 202 -9.27 -13.14 -23.25
CA LEU A 202 -9.58 -12.29 -22.11
C LEU A 202 -10.87 -11.50 -22.38
N PRO A 203 -11.89 -11.54 -21.51
CA PRO A 203 -13.00 -10.59 -21.58
C PRO A 203 -12.53 -9.18 -21.22
N ALA A 204 -13.09 -8.17 -21.87
CA ALA A 204 -12.72 -6.77 -21.68
C ALA A 204 -13.09 -6.20 -20.29
N ASP A 205 -12.18 -5.39 -19.74
CA ASP A 205 -12.33 -4.39 -18.68
C ASP A 205 -13.36 -4.63 -17.56
N SER A 206 -13.02 -5.51 -16.62
CA SER A 206 -13.43 -5.35 -15.22
C SER A 206 -12.44 -4.43 -14.49
N SER A 207 -12.83 -3.20 -14.17
CA SER A 207 -11.97 -2.24 -13.46
C SER A 207 -11.75 -2.60 -11.99
N SER A 208 -10.77 -3.48 -11.75
CA SER A 208 -10.31 -3.87 -10.42
C SER A 208 -9.84 -2.63 -9.64
N SER A 209 -10.50 -2.35 -8.53
CA SER A 209 -10.20 -1.22 -7.64
C SER A 209 -9.68 -1.71 -6.30
N ARG A 210 -8.82 -0.91 -5.65
CA ARG A 210 -8.27 -1.23 -4.32
C ARG A 210 -8.71 -0.19 -3.31
N VAL A 211 -9.17 -0.63 -2.15
CA VAL A 211 -9.49 0.24 -1.01
C VAL A 211 -8.87 -0.32 0.28
N THR A 212 -8.36 0.58 1.11
CA THR A 212 -7.96 0.27 2.48
C THR A 212 -9.05 0.74 3.42
N ILE A 213 -9.54 -0.17 4.26
CA ILE A 213 -10.59 0.06 5.25
C ILE A 213 -9.93 -0.04 6.63
N ALA A 214 -10.04 0.99 7.47
CA ALA A 214 -9.69 0.90 8.88
C ALA A 214 -10.78 0.10 9.60
N VAL A 215 -10.39 -0.96 10.32
CA VAL A 215 -11.30 -1.93 10.96
C VAL A 215 -11.05 -1.94 12.46
N SER A 216 -11.95 -1.31 13.22
CA SER A 216 -11.78 -1.11 14.66
C SER A 216 -12.43 -2.22 15.49
N GLY A 217 -11.82 -2.50 16.65
CA GLY A 217 -12.32 -3.48 17.61
C GLY A 217 -11.90 -4.93 17.33
N MET A 218 -10.90 -5.15 16.48
CA MET A 218 -10.21 -6.45 16.41
C MET A 218 -9.31 -6.61 17.65
N THR A 219 -9.22 -7.81 18.22
CA THR A 219 -8.44 -8.04 19.46
C THR A 219 -7.40 -9.17 19.36
N CYS A 220 -7.46 -9.94 18.28
CA CYS A 220 -6.55 -11.05 17.98
C CYS A 220 -6.63 -11.42 16.49
N ASN A 221 -5.67 -12.22 16.00
CA ASN A 221 -5.62 -12.57 14.58
C ASN A 221 -6.82 -13.42 14.10
N SER A 222 -7.50 -14.16 14.99
CA SER A 222 -8.76 -14.82 14.66
C SER A 222 -9.91 -13.85 14.35
N CYS A 223 -9.89 -12.63 14.89
CA CYS A 223 -10.82 -11.57 14.48
C CYS A 223 -10.53 -11.12 13.04
N ALA A 224 -9.26 -10.84 12.72
CA ALA A 224 -8.83 -10.47 11.37
C ALA A 224 -9.19 -11.56 10.35
N ASN A 225 -8.94 -12.84 10.67
CA ASN A 225 -9.31 -13.95 9.79
C ASN A 225 -10.83 -14.09 9.62
N SER A 226 -11.64 -13.76 10.64
CA SER A 226 -13.11 -13.73 10.49
C SER A 226 -13.57 -12.63 9.52
N VAL A 227 -12.99 -11.43 9.62
CA VAL A 227 -13.26 -10.29 8.72
C VAL A 227 -12.80 -10.61 7.29
N GLU A 228 -11.60 -11.18 7.14
CA GLU A 228 -11.01 -11.59 5.86
C GLU A 228 -11.86 -12.65 5.16
N SER A 229 -12.30 -13.68 5.88
CA SER A 229 -13.17 -14.73 5.33
C SER A 229 -14.52 -14.18 4.85
N ALA A 230 -15.13 -13.27 5.59
CA ALA A 230 -16.42 -12.68 5.21
C ALA A 230 -16.30 -11.71 4.02
N LEU A 231 -15.25 -10.89 3.99
CA LEU A 231 -14.96 -10.02 2.84
C LEU A 231 -14.65 -10.86 1.58
N ARG A 232 -13.85 -11.93 1.67
CA ARG A 232 -13.61 -12.86 0.55
C ARG A 232 -14.85 -13.64 0.12
N ALA A 233 -15.78 -13.93 1.03
CA ALA A 233 -17.04 -14.58 0.70
C ALA A 233 -18.05 -13.64 0.01
N THR A 234 -17.76 -12.34 -0.05
CA THR A 234 -18.63 -11.34 -0.67
C THR A 234 -18.40 -11.29 -2.18
N ALA A 235 -19.46 -11.47 -2.97
CA ALA A 235 -19.37 -11.43 -4.43
C ALA A 235 -18.82 -10.07 -4.92
N GLY A 236 -17.86 -10.11 -5.84
CA GLY A 236 -17.17 -8.92 -6.35
C GLY A 236 -15.82 -8.61 -5.68
N VAL A 237 -15.48 -9.27 -4.56
CA VAL A 237 -14.14 -9.18 -3.95
C VAL A 237 -13.21 -10.22 -4.59
N GLU A 238 -12.11 -9.76 -5.18
CA GLU A 238 -11.09 -10.63 -5.81
C GLU A 238 -10.09 -11.13 -4.77
N SER A 239 -9.66 -10.24 -3.88
CA SER A 239 -8.76 -10.56 -2.77
C SER A 239 -8.96 -9.58 -1.63
N CYS A 240 -8.79 -10.08 -0.41
CA CYS A 240 -8.77 -9.27 0.80
C CYS A 240 -7.65 -9.78 1.69
N VAL A 241 -6.92 -8.86 2.33
CA VAL A 241 -5.93 -9.14 3.37
C VAL A 241 -6.26 -8.24 4.56
N VAL A 242 -6.46 -8.83 5.73
CA VAL A 242 -6.72 -8.10 6.98
C VAL A 242 -5.53 -8.25 7.90
N ASN A 243 -4.94 -7.12 8.29
CA ASN A 243 -3.84 -7.10 9.25
C ASN A 243 -4.32 -6.56 10.60
N PHE A 244 -4.30 -7.44 11.61
CA PHE A 244 -4.61 -7.12 13.00
C PHE A 244 -3.64 -6.09 13.63
N ALA A 245 -2.35 -6.13 13.30
CA ALA A 245 -1.36 -5.25 13.88
C ALA A 245 -1.51 -3.78 13.44
N THR A 246 -2.05 -3.53 12.23
CA THR A 246 -2.34 -2.21 11.67
C THR A 246 -3.81 -1.81 11.73
N GLU A 247 -4.68 -2.68 12.26
CA GLU A 247 -6.14 -2.51 12.30
C GLU A 247 -6.75 -2.12 10.94
N SER A 248 -6.27 -2.74 9.86
CA SER A 248 -6.67 -2.39 8.50
C SER A 248 -6.91 -3.61 7.61
N ALA A 249 -7.86 -3.45 6.67
CA ALA A 249 -8.20 -4.41 5.63
C ALA A 249 -7.93 -3.79 4.26
N SER A 250 -7.03 -4.39 3.49
CA SER A 250 -6.80 -4.05 2.09
C SER A 250 -7.65 -4.97 1.21
N VAL A 251 -8.52 -4.39 0.39
CA VAL A 251 -9.50 -5.13 -0.44
C VAL A 251 -9.31 -4.75 -1.90
N LYS A 252 -9.08 -5.74 -2.77
CA LYS A 252 -9.24 -5.61 -4.22
C LYS A 252 -10.63 -6.12 -4.61
N PHE A 253 -11.39 -5.29 -5.31
CA PHE A 253 -12.78 -5.56 -5.68
C PHE A 253 -13.11 -4.99 -7.05
N ILE A 254 -14.06 -5.62 -7.75
CA ILE A 254 -14.54 -5.17 -9.05
C ILE A 254 -15.59 -4.07 -8.82
N ALA A 255 -15.24 -2.82 -9.12
CA ALA A 255 -16.05 -1.65 -8.78
C ALA A 255 -17.43 -1.59 -9.48
N SER A 256 -17.62 -2.35 -10.56
CA SER A 256 -18.92 -2.51 -11.23
C SER A 256 -19.87 -3.50 -10.52
N THR A 257 -19.37 -4.30 -9.56
CA THR A 257 -20.17 -5.33 -8.86
C THR A 257 -20.46 -4.99 -7.41
N ILE A 258 -19.53 -4.33 -6.71
CA ILE A 258 -19.68 -3.97 -5.29
C ILE A 258 -19.05 -2.61 -4.99
N GLY A 259 -19.73 -1.82 -4.15
CA GLY A 259 -19.25 -0.51 -3.69
C GLY A 259 -18.58 -0.57 -2.32
N ILE A 260 -17.70 0.41 -2.03
CA ILE A 260 -16.97 0.52 -0.76
C ILE A 260 -17.91 0.53 0.46
N ARG A 261 -19.08 1.16 0.34
CA ARG A 261 -20.11 1.18 1.39
C ARG A 261 -20.59 -0.24 1.75
N SER A 262 -20.80 -1.11 0.76
CA SER A 262 -21.22 -2.49 1.01
C SER A 262 -20.12 -3.32 1.68
N LEU A 263 -18.84 -3.04 1.39
CA LEU A 263 -17.72 -3.64 2.12
C LEU A 263 -17.72 -3.23 3.60
N ILE A 264 -18.00 -1.95 3.90
CA ILE A 264 -18.18 -1.47 5.28
C ILE A 264 -19.36 -2.17 5.96
N GLU A 265 -20.53 -2.22 5.30
CA GLU A 265 -21.74 -2.87 5.82
C GLU A 265 -21.52 -4.38 6.10
N VAL A 266 -20.68 -5.07 5.31
CA VAL A 266 -20.25 -6.46 5.60
C VAL A 266 -19.43 -6.55 6.89
N VAL A 267 -18.45 -5.66 7.10
CA VAL A 267 -17.62 -5.65 8.32
C VAL A 267 -18.45 -5.32 9.57
N GLU A 268 -19.36 -4.34 9.45
CA GLU A 268 -20.30 -3.95 10.51
C GLU A 268 -21.30 -5.08 10.83
N GLY A 269 -21.78 -5.81 9.82
CA GLY A 269 -22.67 -6.96 9.99
C GLY A 269 -22.07 -8.12 10.80
N ILE A 270 -20.74 -8.24 10.81
CA ILE A 270 -19.98 -9.21 11.64
C ILE A 270 -19.75 -8.66 13.07
N GLY A 271 -19.94 -7.35 13.27
CA GLY A 271 -19.80 -6.67 14.55
C GLY A 271 -18.44 -6.02 14.80
N TYR A 272 -17.75 -5.54 13.75
CA TYR A 272 -16.55 -4.70 13.84
C TYR A 272 -16.84 -3.32 13.24
N GLY A 273 -16.19 -2.27 13.74
CA GLY A 273 -16.34 -0.94 13.14
C GLY A 273 -15.52 -0.84 11.85
N ALA A 274 -16.02 -0.13 10.84
CA ALA A 274 -15.31 0.02 9.57
C ALA A 274 -15.42 1.44 9.01
N ALA A 275 -14.30 1.99 8.53
CA ALA A 275 -14.24 3.29 7.88
C ALA A 275 -13.23 3.28 6.72
N VAL A 276 -13.43 4.12 5.70
CA VAL A 276 -12.46 4.26 4.61
C VAL A 276 -11.19 4.94 5.15
N ALA A 277 -10.02 4.35 4.89
CA ALA A 277 -8.76 4.97 5.26
C ALA A 277 -8.42 6.10 4.27
N THR A 278 -8.56 7.35 4.70
CA THR A 278 -8.01 8.52 4.01
C THR A 278 -6.48 8.53 4.13
N THR A 279 -5.78 9.29 3.28
CA THR A 279 -4.30 9.29 3.10
C THR A 279 -3.42 9.59 4.34
N SER A 280 -4.01 9.76 5.52
CA SER A 280 -3.31 9.98 6.80
C SER A 280 -3.54 8.81 7.78
N ALA A 281 -3.66 7.59 7.24
CA ALA A 281 -3.99 6.38 7.98
C ALA A 281 -3.03 6.12 9.16
N VAL A 282 -1.73 6.43 9.01
CA VAL A 282 -0.75 6.25 10.10
C VAL A 282 -1.03 7.15 11.29
N VAL A 283 -1.39 8.42 11.07
CA VAL A 283 -1.72 9.38 12.16
C VAL A 283 -2.98 8.93 12.91
N GLN A 284 -4.06 8.57 12.20
CA GLN A 284 -5.27 8.04 12.83
C GLN A 284 -5.04 6.69 13.53
N SER A 285 -4.12 5.85 13.02
CA SER A 285 -3.76 4.58 13.68
C SER A 285 -3.05 4.80 15.02
N ASP A 286 -2.27 5.87 15.16
CA ASP A 286 -1.51 6.14 16.38
C ASP A 286 -2.39 6.68 17.52
N ASP A 287 -3.39 7.52 17.22
CA ASP A 287 -4.37 7.98 18.21
C ASP A 287 -5.24 6.83 18.72
N ASN A 288 -5.78 6.01 17.81
CA ASN A 288 -6.57 4.81 18.19
C ASN A 288 -5.75 3.83 19.04
N ARG A 289 -4.47 3.60 18.69
CA ARG A 289 -3.56 2.76 19.49
C ARG A 289 -3.28 3.33 20.89
N GLN A 290 -3.15 4.65 21.03
CA GLN A 290 -2.99 5.27 22.36
C GLN A 290 -4.24 5.07 23.23
N ILE A 291 -5.42 5.21 22.63
CA ILE A 291 -6.71 4.92 23.31
C ILE A 291 -6.77 3.44 23.73
N ASP A 292 -6.37 2.50 22.87
CA ASP A 292 -6.36 1.07 23.22
C ASP A 292 -5.32 0.73 24.31
N ILE A 293 -4.11 1.32 24.27
CA ILE A 293 -3.11 1.18 25.35
C ILE A 293 -3.67 1.73 26.67
N ALA A 294 -4.33 2.89 26.66
CA ALA A 294 -4.96 3.45 27.83
C ALA A 294 -6.10 2.56 28.36
N THR A 295 -6.91 1.97 27.46
CA THR A 295 -8.02 1.08 27.79
C THR A 295 -7.55 -0.25 28.39
N TRP A 296 -6.49 -0.86 27.86
CA TRP A 296 -5.90 -2.06 28.46
C TRP A 296 -5.25 -1.76 29.81
N ARG A 297 -4.53 -0.64 29.93
CA ARG A 297 -3.96 -0.19 31.22
C ARG A 297 -5.03 0.04 32.28
N SER A 298 -6.12 0.75 31.98
CA SER A 298 -7.21 0.98 32.93
C SER A 298 -7.91 -0.32 33.30
N THR A 299 -8.17 -1.20 32.33
CA THR A 299 -8.75 -2.53 32.57
C THR A 299 -7.87 -3.38 33.49
N PHE A 300 -6.55 -3.39 33.27
CA PHE A 300 -5.59 -4.08 34.14
C PHE A 300 -5.53 -3.47 35.55
N VAL A 301 -5.48 -2.15 35.68
CA VAL A 301 -5.45 -1.47 37.00
C VAL A 301 -6.72 -1.77 37.78
N VAL A 302 -7.91 -1.69 37.16
CA VAL A 302 -9.17 -2.05 37.81
C VAL A 302 -9.18 -3.53 38.20
N ALA A 303 -8.78 -4.44 37.30
CA ALA A 303 -8.70 -5.86 37.62
C ALA A 303 -7.73 -6.14 38.78
N LEU A 304 -6.59 -5.44 38.84
CA LEU A 304 -5.61 -5.56 39.92
C LEU A 304 -6.17 -5.04 41.25
N VAL A 305 -6.87 -3.90 41.26
CA VAL A 305 -7.47 -3.30 42.46
C VAL A 305 -8.50 -4.22 43.11
N PHE A 306 -9.27 -4.98 42.33
CA PHE A 306 -10.23 -5.96 42.87
C PHE A 306 -9.62 -7.35 43.16
N THR A 307 -8.66 -7.81 42.35
CA THR A 307 -7.99 -9.11 42.54
C THR A 307 -6.96 -9.10 43.68
N PHE A 308 -6.27 -7.99 43.93
CA PHE A 308 -5.24 -7.91 44.98
C PHE A 308 -5.80 -8.11 46.40
N PRO A 309 -6.97 -7.53 46.78
CA PRO A 309 -7.67 -7.89 48.01
C PRO A 309 -8.05 -9.37 48.09
N ILE A 310 -8.49 -10.00 46.99
CA ILE A 310 -8.78 -11.45 46.96
C ILE A 310 -7.53 -12.27 47.32
N LEU A 311 -6.37 -11.92 46.75
CA LEU A 311 -5.09 -12.56 47.08
C LEU A 311 -4.73 -12.37 48.56
N ILE A 312 -4.92 -11.18 49.12
CA ILE A 312 -4.66 -10.91 50.55
C ILE A 312 -5.60 -11.71 51.45
N VAL A 313 -6.90 -11.75 51.16
CA VAL A 313 -7.89 -12.51 51.94
C VAL A 313 -7.50 -13.99 51.98
N MET A 314 -7.19 -14.58 50.82
CA MET A 314 -6.92 -16.01 50.70
C MET A 314 -5.51 -16.41 51.18
N MET A 315 -4.47 -15.65 50.86
CA MET A 315 -3.08 -16.05 51.14
C MET A 315 -2.53 -15.52 52.48
N LEU A 316 -3.06 -14.40 52.97
CA LEU A 316 -2.57 -13.73 54.19
C LEU A 316 -3.58 -13.80 55.34
N LEU A 317 -4.85 -13.42 55.12
CA LEU A 317 -5.81 -13.27 56.21
C LEU A 317 -6.41 -14.59 56.71
N ASP A 318 -6.67 -15.58 55.83
CA ASP A 318 -7.14 -16.91 56.27
C ASP A 318 -6.06 -17.71 57.04
N ASN A 319 -4.77 -17.34 56.89
CA ASN A 319 -3.68 -17.89 57.70
C ASN A 319 -3.62 -17.30 59.14
N ILE A 320 -4.32 -16.19 59.41
CA ILE A 320 -4.30 -15.53 60.73
C ILE A 320 -5.51 -16.01 61.55
N ALA A 321 -5.27 -16.94 62.49
CA ALA A 321 -6.29 -17.64 63.28
C ALA A 321 -7.44 -16.82 63.93
N PRO A 322 -7.29 -15.57 64.40
CA PRO A 322 -8.43 -14.74 64.81
C PRO A 322 -9.24 -14.17 63.63
N ILE A 323 -8.58 -13.84 62.52
CA ILE A 323 -9.21 -13.24 61.34
C ILE A 323 -9.92 -14.31 60.50
N SER A 324 -9.31 -15.50 60.33
CA SER A 324 -9.92 -16.64 59.65
C SER A 324 -11.18 -17.14 60.34
N ARG A 325 -11.21 -17.15 61.69
CA ARG A 325 -12.44 -17.39 62.45
C ARG A 325 -13.51 -16.34 62.16
N GLY A 326 -13.16 -15.07 62.04
CA GLY A 326 -14.06 -13.99 61.64
C GLY A 326 -14.62 -14.18 60.22
N LEU A 327 -13.74 -14.43 59.24
CA LEU A 327 -14.09 -14.71 57.85
C LEU A 327 -15.02 -15.93 57.69
N ARG A 328 -14.84 -16.96 58.54
CA ARG A 328 -15.67 -18.17 58.58
C ARG A 328 -16.95 -18.03 59.43
N THR A 329 -17.23 -16.86 60.03
CA THR A 329 -18.53 -16.63 60.69
C THR A 329 -19.66 -16.50 59.66
N GLN A 330 -20.87 -16.86 60.09
CA GLN A 330 -22.06 -16.80 59.25
C GLN A 330 -22.47 -15.36 58.92
N VAL A 331 -22.80 -15.13 57.65
CA VAL A 331 -23.32 -13.86 57.13
C VAL A 331 -24.82 -13.74 57.42
N PHE A 332 -25.25 -12.60 57.97
CA PHE A 332 -26.66 -12.25 58.23
C PHE A 332 -27.50 -13.33 58.95
N HIS A 333 -26.89 -14.20 59.76
CA HIS A 333 -27.51 -15.38 60.38
C HIS A 333 -28.12 -16.40 59.39
N ILE A 334 -27.62 -16.41 58.15
CA ILE A 334 -28.03 -17.36 57.12
C ILE A 334 -27.11 -18.59 57.19
N ASN A 335 -27.72 -19.76 57.44
CA ASN A 335 -26.97 -21.02 57.50
C ASN A 335 -26.25 -21.30 56.16
N GLY A 336 -24.99 -21.72 56.24
CA GLY A 336 -24.17 -22.10 55.09
C GLY A 336 -23.45 -20.95 54.36
N SER A 337 -23.72 -19.67 54.65
CA SER A 337 -23.02 -18.54 54.00
C SER A 337 -21.97 -17.92 54.92
N THR A 338 -20.71 -17.82 54.47
CA THR A 338 -19.61 -17.21 55.25
C THR A 338 -19.21 -15.82 54.74
N TRP A 339 -18.60 -15.00 55.60
CA TRP A 339 -18.10 -13.67 55.21
C TRP A 339 -17.00 -13.75 54.16
N ASN A 340 -16.18 -14.81 54.19
CA ASN A 340 -15.19 -15.12 53.18
C ASN A 340 -15.84 -15.20 51.78
N ASP A 341 -16.86 -16.04 51.63
CA ASP A 341 -17.46 -16.33 50.33
C ASP A 341 -18.17 -15.09 49.76
N LEU A 342 -18.89 -14.35 50.62
CA LEU A 342 -19.55 -13.09 50.21
C LEU A 342 -18.54 -12.02 49.76
N VAL A 343 -17.44 -11.83 50.49
CA VAL A 343 -16.40 -10.85 50.14
C VAL A 343 -15.71 -11.24 48.83
N LEU A 344 -15.41 -12.52 48.65
CA LEU A 344 -14.80 -13.03 47.41
C LEU A 344 -15.74 -12.90 46.21
N PHE A 345 -17.02 -13.24 46.36
CA PHE A 345 -18.03 -13.03 45.33
C PHE A 345 -18.14 -11.56 44.92
N LEU A 346 -18.25 -10.64 45.89
CA LEU A 346 -18.36 -9.20 45.64
C LEU A 346 -17.13 -8.60 44.96
N LEU A 347 -15.93 -9.08 45.28
CA LEU A 347 -14.67 -8.64 44.65
C LEU A 347 -14.44 -9.30 43.29
N ALA A 348 -14.86 -10.56 43.10
CA ALA A 348 -14.66 -11.29 41.86
C ALA A 348 -15.64 -10.87 40.75
N THR A 349 -16.88 -10.51 41.12
CA THR A 349 -17.94 -10.14 40.16
C THR A 349 -17.53 -8.98 39.21
N PRO A 350 -16.95 -7.85 39.69
CA PRO A 350 -16.43 -6.80 38.81
C PRO A 350 -15.31 -7.29 37.88
N VAL A 351 -14.37 -8.10 38.38
CA VAL A 351 -13.28 -8.62 37.56
C VAL A 351 -13.84 -9.52 36.44
N GLN A 352 -14.80 -10.39 36.76
CA GLN A 352 -15.43 -11.28 35.79
C GLN A 352 -16.19 -10.49 34.71
N PHE A 353 -17.15 -9.65 35.10
CA PHE A 353 -18.10 -9.07 34.14
C PHE A 353 -17.73 -7.69 33.59
N TYR A 354 -16.93 -6.89 34.31
CA TYR A 354 -16.45 -5.60 33.81
C TYR A 354 -15.11 -5.75 33.08
N CYS A 355 -14.07 -6.28 33.76
CA CYS A 355 -12.76 -6.48 33.14
C CYS A 355 -12.78 -7.63 32.10
N GLY A 356 -13.50 -8.71 32.36
CA GLY A 356 -13.67 -9.82 31.42
C GLY A 356 -14.57 -9.52 30.21
N ARG A 357 -15.31 -8.40 30.21
CA ARG A 357 -16.35 -8.07 29.20
C ARG A 357 -15.88 -8.21 27.75
N ARG A 358 -14.70 -7.68 27.42
CA ARG A 358 -14.14 -7.68 26.05
C ARG A 358 -13.92 -9.13 25.57
N PHE A 359 -13.35 -9.99 26.42
CA PHE A 359 -13.14 -11.41 26.11
C PHE A 359 -14.47 -12.17 25.93
N HIS A 360 -15.50 -11.91 26.73
CA HIS A 360 -16.80 -12.57 26.58
C HIS A 360 -17.51 -12.15 25.28
N ILE A 361 -17.46 -10.87 24.91
CA ILE A 361 -18.00 -10.36 23.65
C ILE A 361 -17.26 -10.98 22.46
N ASP A 362 -15.93 -11.01 22.49
CA ASP A 362 -15.11 -11.54 21.40
C ASP A 362 -15.26 -13.06 21.26
N ALA A 363 -15.41 -13.79 22.37
CA ALA A 363 -15.74 -15.21 22.36
C ALA A 363 -17.09 -15.47 21.68
N TRP A 364 -18.12 -14.67 22.00
CA TRP A 364 -19.44 -14.78 21.39
C TRP A 364 -19.42 -14.47 19.88
N LYS A 365 -18.70 -13.41 19.47
CA LYS A 365 -18.47 -13.12 18.04
C LYS A 365 -17.76 -14.27 17.33
N GLY A 366 -16.69 -14.82 17.93
CA GLY A 366 -15.95 -15.96 17.39
C GLY A 366 -16.84 -17.19 17.18
N VAL A 367 -17.62 -17.57 18.19
CA VAL A 367 -18.58 -18.70 18.10
C VAL A 367 -19.63 -18.46 17.02
N ARG A 368 -20.23 -17.25 16.94
CA ARG A 368 -21.18 -16.89 15.89
C ARG A 368 -20.57 -17.02 14.48
N ASN A 369 -19.29 -16.68 14.35
CA ASN A 369 -18.54 -16.72 13.09
C ASN A 369 -17.86 -18.08 12.81
N ARG A 370 -18.08 -19.10 13.67
CA ARG A 370 -17.44 -20.43 13.61
C ARG A 370 -15.90 -20.43 13.72
N VAL A 371 -15.32 -19.41 14.36
CA VAL A 371 -13.87 -19.30 14.61
C VAL A 371 -13.61 -19.33 16.11
N LEU A 372 -13.05 -20.44 16.61
CA LEU A 372 -12.64 -20.58 18.01
C LEU A 372 -11.23 -20.00 18.20
N GLY A 373 -11.11 -18.92 18.98
CA GLY A 373 -9.84 -18.24 19.25
C GLY A 373 -9.53 -18.09 20.74
N MET A 374 -8.46 -17.35 21.07
CA MET A 374 -8.02 -17.05 22.44
C MET A 374 -9.19 -16.65 23.37
N ALA A 375 -10.03 -15.71 22.92
CA ALA A 375 -11.13 -15.18 23.72
C ALA A 375 -12.10 -16.28 24.17
N PHE A 376 -12.31 -17.33 23.36
CA PHE A 376 -13.15 -18.47 23.71
C PHE A 376 -12.55 -19.30 24.86
N LEU A 377 -11.27 -19.67 24.77
CA LEU A 377 -10.57 -20.42 25.83
C LEU A 377 -10.59 -19.65 27.17
N VAL A 378 -10.30 -18.35 27.12
CA VAL A 378 -10.30 -17.47 28.30
C VAL A 378 -11.70 -17.35 28.89
N SER A 379 -12.69 -17.02 28.06
CA SER A 379 -14.09 -16.88 28.46
C SER A 379 -14.65 -18.18 29.06
N MET A 380 -14.31 -19.34 28.47
CA MET A 380 -14.74 -20.64 28.96
C MET A 380 -14.08 -20.98 30.30
N GLY A 381 -12.76 -20.80 30.43
CA GLY A 381 -12.03 -21.09 31.66
C GLY A 381 -12.44 -20.22 32.85
N THR A 382 -12.62 -18.91 32.64
CA THR A 382 -13.05 -18.00 33.72
C THR A 382 -14.50 -18.23 34.11
N ASN A 383 -15.41 -18.37 33.14
CA ASN A 383 -16.81 -18.68 33.45
C ASN A 383 -16.95 -20.04 34.15
N ALA A 384 -16.18 -21.07 33.74
CA ALA A 384 -16.19 -22.37 34.41
C ALA A 384 -15.78 -22.27 35.88
N ALA A 385 -14.71 -21.53 36.20
CA ALA A 385 -14.30 -21.28 37.58
C ALA A 385 -15.34 -20.45 38.34
N TYR A 386 -15.76 -19.31 37.79
CA TYR A 386 -16.67 -18.38 38.46
C TYR A 386 -18.06 -18.98 38.73
N PHE A 387 -18.71 -19.57 37.73
CA PHE A 387 -20.04 -20.17 37.93
C PHE A 387 -19.99 -21.42 38.80
N PHE A 388 -18.87 -22.16 38.81
CA PHE A 388 -18.70 -23.25 39.78
C PHE A 388 -18.60 -22.71 41.21
N ALA A 389 -17.88 -21.60 41.44
CA ALA A 389 -17.81 -20.96 42.75
C ALA A 389 -19.21 -20.53 43.24
N VAL A 390 -19.97 -19.82 42.39
CA VAL A 390 -21.37 -19.42 42.68
C VAL A 390 -22.27 -20.63 42.94
N PHE A 391 -22.11 -21.72 42.19
CA PHE A 391 -22.84 -22.97 42.44
C PHE A 391 -22.48 -23.60 43.79
N SER A 392 -21.20 -23.54 44.20
CA SER A 392 -20.76 -23.98 45.53
C SER A 392 -21.44 -23.18 46.63
N ASP A 393 -21.47 -21.85 46.53
CA ASP A 393 -22.10 -20.98 47.53
C ASP A 393 -23.62 -21.23 47.62
N LEU A 394 -24.30 -21.34 46.47
CA LEU A 394 -25.73 -21.69 46.42
C LEU A 394 -26.01 -23.07 47.01
N ARG A 395 -25.12 -24.03 46.83
CA ARG A 395 -25.21 -25.36 47.47
C ARG A 395 -25.02 -25.27 48.99
N CYS A 396 -24.06 -24.47 49.47
CA CYS A 396 -23.85 -24.28 50.90
C CYS A 396 -25.09 -23.64 51.55
N LEU A 397 -25.66 -22.63 50.89
CA LEU A 397 -26.90 -21.97 51.31
C LEU A 397 -28.10 -22.94 51.34
N TYR A 398 -28.23 -23.82 50.33
CA TYR A 398 -29.33 -24.79 50.27
C TYR A 398 -29.22 -25.92 51.30
N LEU A 399 -28.00 -26.41 51.56
CA LEU A 399 -27.75 -27.50 52.52
C LEU A 399 -27.50 -27.01 53.97
N GLY A 400 -27.28 -25.70 54.16
CA GLY A 400 -26.95 -25.10 55.46
C GLY A 400 -25.53 -25.40 55.96
N ASP A 401 -24.67 -26.01 55.15
CA ASP A 401 -23.32 -26.46 55.51
C ASP A 401 -22.24 -25.73 54.68
N ALA A 402 -21.41 -24.95 55.38
CA ALA A 402 -20.31 -24.19 54.80
C ALA A 402 -19.11 -25.07 54.38
N SER A 403 -19.08 -26.35 54.76
CA SER A 403 -18.01 -27.30 54.43
C SER A 403 -17.92 -27.61 52.91
N PHE A 404 -18.93 -27.22 52.13
CA PHE A 404 -18.95 -27.37 50.67
C PHE A 404 -18.48 -26.12 49.91
N SER A 405 -18.03 -25.05 50.59
CA SER A 405 -17.53 -23.85 49.92
C SER A 405 -16.18 -24.11 49.23
N VAL A 406 -15.97 -23.51 48.06
CA VAL A 406 -14.73 -23.65 47.26
C VAL A 406 -14.23 -22.27 46.82
N PRO A 407 -13.76 -21.43 47.77
CA PRO A 407 -13.40 -20.03 47.51
C PRO A 407 -12.23 -19.86 46.52
N ASP A 408 -11.36 -20.87 46.41
CA ASP A 408 -10.28 -20.98 45.41
C ASP A 408 -10.72 -20.63 43.98
N MET A 409 -11.98 -20.91 43.63
CA MET A 409 -12.47 -20.76 42.26
C MET A 409 -12.76 -19.30 41.89
N TYR A 410 -13.17 -18.46 42.85
CA TYR A 410 -13.22 -17.01 42.67
C TYR A 410 -11.82 -16.43 42.42
N MET A 411 -10.86 -16.79 43.30
CA MET A 411 -9.45 -16.41 43.15
C MET A 411 -8.89 -16.86 41.80
N THR A 412 -9.19 -18.08 41.37
CA THR A 412 -8.77 -18.62 40.07
C THR A 412 -9.29 -17.78 38.91
N SER A 413 -10.58 -17.43 38.90
CA SER A 413 -11.16 -16.63 37.81
C SER A 413 -10.59 -15.21 37.75
N SER A 414 -10.57 -14.51 38.89
CA SER A 414 -10.13 -13.11 38.95
C SER A 414 -8.63 -12.97 38.62
N THR A 415 -7.79 -13.87 39.14
CA THR A 415 -6.34 -13.83 38.85
C THR A 415 -6.03 -14.13 37.39
N LEU A 416 -6.73 -15.08 36.78
CA LEU A 416 -6.62 -15.39 35.36
C LEU A 416 -6.94 -14.15 34.49
N VAL A 417 -8.10 -13.50 34.71
CA VAL A 417 -8.47 -12.26 33.99
C VAL A 417 -7.40 -11.17 34.19
N THR A 418 -6.92 -10.96 35.42
CA THR A 418 -5.89 -9.95 35.73
C THR A 418 -4.55 -10.23 35.02
N PHE A 419 -4.06 -11.47 35.01
CA PHE A 419 -2.81 -11.82 34.31
C PHE A 419 -2.92 -11.72 32.79
N ILE A 420 -4.08 -12.03 32.21
CA ILE A 420 -4.30 -11.86 30.78
C ILE A 420 -4.44 -10.37 30.41
N ALA A 421 -5.10 -9.57 31.25
CA ALA A 421 -5.15 -8.11 31.06
C ALA A 421 -3.75 -7.48 31.16
N LEU A 422 -2.88 -7.97 32.06
CA LEU A 422 -1.47 -7.59 32.11
C LEU A 422 -0.74 -7.98 30.82
N GLY A 423 -0.88 -9.23 30.38
CA GLY A 423 -0.27 -9.72 29.13
C GLY A 423 -0.69 -8.88 27.90
N LYS A 424 -1.99 -8.55 27.78
CA LYS A 424 -2.52 -7.67 26.73
C LYS A 424 -2.03 -6.23 26.85
N THR A 425 -1.87 -5.72 28.07
CA THR A 425 -1.28 -4.38 28.31
C THR A 425 0.18 -4.33 27.87
N LEU A 426 0.97 -5.34 28.22
CA LEU A 426 2.38 -5.45 27.82
C LEU A 426 2.51 -5.62 26.30
N GLU A 427 1.67 -6.46 25.68
CA GLU A 427 1.55 -6.62 24.23
C GLU A 427 1.27 -5.27 23.53
N ALA A 428 0.25 -4.53 23.98
CA ALA A 428 -0.13 -3.24 23.39
C ALA A 428 0.96 -2.18 23.52
N VAL A 429 1.58 -2.06 24.71
CA VAL A 429 2.70 -1.14 24.96
C VAL A 429 3.92 -1.49 24.10
N ALA A 430 4.21 -2.78 23.92
CA ALA A 430 5.37 -3.21 23.16
C ALA A 430 5.17 -3.05 21.64
N LYS A 431 3.96 -3.29 21.11
CA LYS A 431 3.57 -2.89 19.74
C LYS A 431 3.67 -1.39 19.52
N GLY A 432 3.31 -0.57 20.51
CA GLY A 432 3.43 0.89 20.39
C GLY A 432 4.86 1.40 20.09
N ARG A 433 5.90 0.62 20.44
CA ARG A 433 7.32 0.97 20.21
C ARG A 433 7.89 0.47 18.87
N THR A 434 7.14 -0.28 18.07
CA THR A 434 7.66 -0.74 16.76
C THR A 434 7.49 0.33 15.67
N ASN A 435 6.59 1.28 15.86
CA ASN A 435 6.24 2.31 14.86
C ASN A 435 7.19 3.54 14.82
N ASP A 436 8.14 3.66 15.77
CA ASP A 436 9.03 4.82 15.89
C ASP A 436 9.87 5.09 14.63
N ALA A 437 10.19 4.06 13.85
CA ALA A 437 10.94 4.20 12.60
C ALA A 437 10.10 4.85 11.49
N LEU A 438 8.81 4.50 11.40
CA LEU A 438 7.87 5.13 10.47
C LEU A 438 7.57 6.58 10.86
N ARG A 439 7.33 6.85 12.15
CA ARG A 439 7.05 8.21 12.63
C ARG A 439 8.14 9.21 12.23
N LYS A 440 9.41 8.80 12.32
CA LYS A 440 10.55 9.62 11.86
C LYS A 440 10.50 9.96 10.36
N LEU A 441 9.93 9.11 9.52
CA LEU A 441 9.74 9.40 8.08
C LEU A 441 8.57 10.38 7.85
N PHE A 442 7.52 10.31 8.67
CA PHE A 442 6.41 11.28 8.62
C PHE A 442 6.80 12.66 9.17
N ASP A 443 7.59 12.72 10.24
CA ASP A 443 8.07 13.98 10.84
C ASP A 443 8.96 14.80 9.88
N LEU A 444 9.51 14.17 8.83
CA LEU A 444 10.27 14.83 7.75
C LEU A 444 9.38 15.50 6.70
N GLN A 445 8.07 15.24 6.66
CA GLN A 445 7.17 15.89 5.69
C GLN A 445 6.96 17.37 6.02
N VAL A 446 7.23 18.23 5.04
CA VAL A 446 7.11 19.68 5.17
C VAL A 446 5.64 20.09 5.10
N LYS A 447 5.14 20.78 6.14
CA LYS A 447 3.71 21.16 6.27
C LYS A 447 3.33 22.40 5.47
N VAL A 448 4.30 23.24 5.11
CA VAL A 448 4.08 24.51 4.40
C VAL A 448 5.16 24.75 3.34
N ALA A 449 4.78 25.37 2.23
CA ALA A 449 5.65 25.73 1.13
C ALA A 449 5.55 27.24 0.83
N THR A 450 6.65 27.85 0.36
CA THR A 450 6.65 29.24 -0.11
C THR A 450 6.39 29.25 -1.61
N LEU A 451 5.13 29.45 -1.99
CA LEU A 451 4.69 29.57 -3.37
C LEU A 451 5.05 30.95 -3.93
N VAL A 452 5.57 30.97 -5.15
CA VAL A 452 5.90 32.18 -5.89
C VAL A 452 4.84 32.40 -6.96
N VAL A 453 4.05 33.47 -6.80
CA VAL A 453 2.99 33.84 -7.73
C VAL A 453 3.46 35.05 -8.55
N SER A 454 3.67 34.84 -9.84
CA SER A 454 3.90 35.89 -10.82
C SER A 454 2.56 36.36 -11.37
N ASP A 455 2.14 37.57 -11.02
CA ASP A 455 0.92 38.19 -11.53
C ASP A 455 1.24 39.57 -12.12
N HIS A 456 0.80 39.81 -13.36
CA HIS A 456 1.08 41.03 -14.14
C HIS A 456 2.54 41.53 -14.12
N GLY A 457 3.53 40.64 -14.05
CA GLY A 457 4.96 40.98 -14.01
C GLY A 457 5.50 41.36 -12.62
N SER A 458 4.64 41.39 -11.59
CA SER A 458 5.05 41.45 -10.19
C SER A 458 5.21 40.03 -9.64
N THR A 459 6.30 39.78 -8.91
CA THR A 459 6.57 38.48 -8.26
C THR A 459 6.24 38.59 -6.78
N SER A 460 5.28 37.81 -6.31
CA SER A 460 4.84 37.80 -4.90
C SER A 460 5.05 36.43 -4.25
N GLU A 461 5.42 36.43 -2.97
CA GLU A 461 5.68 35.20 -2.20
C GLU A 461 4.55 34.97 -1.20
N LYS A 462 3.99 33.75 -1.19
CA LYS A 462 2.90 33.35 -0.29
C LYS A 462 3.22 32.00 0.35
N VAL A 463 3.20 31.96 1.68
CA VAL A 463 3.26 30.69 2.41
C VAL A 463 1.90 29.99 2.32
N VAL A 464 1.89 28.76 1.83
CA VAL A 464 0.69 27.92 1.67
C VAL A 464 0.90 26.56 2.34
N PRO A 465 -0.16 25.91 2.87
CA PRO A 465 -0.12 24.49 3.24
C PRO A 465 0.29 23.62 2.05
N ILE A 466 1.03 22.54 2.31
CA ILE A 466 1.57 21.66 1.26
C ILE A 466 0.45 20.98 0.43
N GLU A 467 -0.73 20.80 1.01
CA GLU A 467 -1.91 20.20 0.39
C GLU A 467 -2.55 21.10 -0.69
N LEU A 468 -2.16 22.39 -0.75
CA LEU A 468 -2.63 23.34 -1.78
C LEU A 468 -1.66 23.50 -2.95
N VAL A 469 -0.46 22.91 -2.87
CA VAL A 469 0.56 22.98 -3.93
C VAL A 469 0.17 22.07 -5.09
N GLN A 470 0.34 22.55 -6.32
CA GLN A 470 -0.01 21.85 -7.55
C GLN A 470 1.22 21.57 -8.43
N ARG A 471 1.11 20.60 -9.33
CA ARG A 471 2.15 20.36 -10.35
C ARG A 471 2.28 21.59 -11.25
N GLY A 472 3.50 22.03 -11.50
CA GLY A 472 3.80 23.25 -12.28
C GLY A 472 4.00 24.51 -11.44
N ASP A 473 3.60 24.51 -10.16
CA ASP A 473 3.87 25.62 -9.24
C ASP A 473 5.37 25.90 -9.10
N VAL A 474 5.73 27.15 -8.85
CA VAL A 474 7.11 27.55 -8.56
C VAL A 474 7.26 27.78 -7.06
N LEU A 475 8.09 26.99 -6.40
CA LEU A 475 8.40 27.12 -4.98
C LEU A 475 9.78 27.75 -4.77
N LYS A 476 9.90 28.58 -3.74
CA LYS A 476 11.18 29.14 -3.27
C LYS A 476 11.70 28.32 -2.10
N VAL A 477 12.90 27.76 -2.24
CA VAL A 477 13.58 26.99 -1.18
C VAL A 477 14.79 27.77 -0.69
N VAL A 478 14.80 28.12 0.60
CA VAL A 478 15.87 28.91 1.23
C VAL A 478 16.81 28.01 2.03
N ARG A 479 18.02 28.49 2.35
CA ARG A 479 18.97 27.78 3.22
C ARG A 479 18.33 27.36 4.54
N GLY A 480 18.65 26.17 5.03
CA GLY A 480 18.11 25.61 6.27
C GLY A 480 16.64 25.19 6.24
N THR A 481 16.00 25.17 5.06
CA THR A 481 14.63 24.64 4.90
C THR A 481 14.63 23.33 4.13
N SER A 482 13.68 22.46 4.42
CA SER A 482 13.46 21.23 3.67
C SER A 482 12.69 21.51 2.38
N VAL A 483 13.02 20.77 1.33
CA VAL A 483 12.36 20.84 0.02
C VAL A 483 10.90 20.36 0.19
N PRO A 484 9.86 21.16 -0.15
CA PRO A 484 8.49 20.79 0.22
C PRO A 484 7.85 19.65 -0.61
N ALA A 485 8.22 19.54 -1.88
CA ALA A 485 7.65 18.63 -2.86
C ALA A 485 8.73 18.21 -3.88
N ASP A 486 8.44 17.26 -4.77
CA ASP A 486 9.40 16.87 -5.81
C ASP A 486 9.37 17.88 -6.97
N GLY A 487 10.53 18.18 -7.57
CA GLY A 487 10.60 19.14 -8.66
C GLY A 487 11.95 19.24 -9.35
N VAL A 488 12.06 20.25 -10.21
CA VAL A 488 13.27 20.59 -10.99
C VAL A 488 13.66 22.04 -10.70
N ILE A 489 14.94 22.31 -10.46
CA ILE A 489 15.44 23.67 -10.23
C ILE A 489 15.31 24.49 -11.51
N THR A 490 14.61 25.62 -11.46
CA THR A 490 14.47 26.55 -12.58
C THR A 490 15.42 27.73 -12.50
N GLN A 491 15.81 28.15 -11.28
CA GLN A 491 16.73 29.27 -11.05
C GLN A 491 17.53 29.07 -9.77
N GLY A 492 18.79 29.49 -9.77
CA GLY A 492 19.70 29.39 -8.62
C GLY A 492 20.42 28.05 -8.53
N GLU A 493 21.12 27.85 -7.41
CA GLU A 493 21.81 26.60 -7.08
C GLU A 493 21.72 26.33 -5.59
N GLY A 494 21.82 25.05 -5.21
CA GLY A 494 21.75 24.60 -3.82
C GLY A 494 22.70 23.46 -3.52
N ARG A 495 23.01 23.25 -2.24
CA ARG A 495 23.66 22.05 -1.73
C ARG A 495 22.68 21.35 -0.79
N LEU A 496 22.19 20.20 -1.25
CA LEU A 496 21.17 19.44 -0.54
C LEU A 496 21.82 18.28 0.21
N ASP A 497 21.30 18.04 1.41
CA ASP A 497 21.50 16.82 2.17
C ASP A 497 20.33 15.88 1.87
N GLU A 498 20.62 14.85 1.07
CA GLU A 498 19.67 13.80 0.71
C GLU A 498 19.79 12.58 1.63
N SER A 499 20.63 12.63 2.68
CA SER A 499 20.99 11.47 3.52
C SER A 499 19.81 10.80 4.23
N MET A 500 18.68 11.49 4.42
CA MET A 500 17.46 10.90 4.99
C MET A 500 16.73 9.96 4.02
N LEU A 501 16.93 10.12 2.70
CA LEU A 501 16.33 9.28 1.66
C LEU A 501 17.36 8.32 1.05
N THR A 502 18.56 8.82 0.75
CA THR A 502 19.64 8.04 0.11
C THR A 502 20.55 7.36 1.13
N GLY A 503 20.53 7.76 2.40
CA GLY A 503 21.47 7.26 3.41
C GLY A 503 22.94 7.67 3.18
N GLU A 504 23.23 8.55 2.22
CA GLU A 504 24.57 9.05 1.95
C GLU A 504 24.78 10.43 2.59
N SER A 505 25.68 10.54 3.57
CA SER A 505 25.97 11.80 4.29
C SER A 505 26.76 12.84 3.47
N ARG A 506 26.85 12.69 2.15
CA ARG A 506 27.61 13.59 1.28
C ARG A 506 26.65 14.62 0.67
N LEU A 507 26.93 15.90 0.90
CA LEU A 507 26.16 16.99 0.30
C LEU A 507 26.27 16.96 -1.23
N ILE A 508 25.12 16.99 -1.90
CA ILE A 508 25.02 16.98 -3.36
C ILE A 508 24.76 18.41 -3.82
N LYS A 509 25.61 18.93 -4.71
CA LYS A 509 25.35 20.22 -5.37
C LYS A 509 24.32 19.98 -6.49
N LYS A 510 23.25 20.78 -6.50
CA LYS A 510 22.22 20.80 -7.54
C LYS A 510 22.17 22.21 -8.16
N SER A 511 22.03 22.26 -9.47
CA SER A 511 22.02 23.42 -10.35
C SER A 511 20.69 23.47 -11.14
N VAL A 512 20.52 24.50 -11.98
CA VAL A 512 19.37 24.59 -12.90
C VAL A 512 19.26 23.31 -13.75
N ASP A 513 18.02 22.88 -13.99
CA ASP A 513 17.60 21.64 -14.63
C ASP A 513 17.85 20.34 -13.84
N ASP A 514 18.52 20.37 -12.69
CA ASP A 514 18.64 19.21 -11.80
C ASP A 514 17.34 18.94 -11.02
N THR A 515 17.05 17.65 -10.78
CA THR A 515 15.93 17.20 -9.95
C THR A 515 16.24 17.33 -8.45
N VAL A 516 15.21 17.69 -7.67
CA VAL A 516 15.23 17.76 -6.21
C VAL A 516 14.05 16.97 -5.63
N LEU A 517 14.32 16.22 -4.57
CA LEU A 517 13.33 15.36 -3.90
C LEU A 517 12.76 16.07 -2.67
N GLY A 518 11.46 15.91 -2.43
CA GLY A 518 10.80 16.41 -1.23
C GLY A 518 11.39 15.81 0.06
N ALA A 519 11.30 16.55 1.16
CA ALA A 519 11.88 16.26 2.47
C ALA A 519 13.42 16.17 2.55
N THR A 520 14.14 16.39 1.46
CA THR A 520 15.60 16.64 1.51
C THR A 520 15.89 18.02 2.11
N MET A 521 17.03 18.21 2.78
CA MET A 521 17.34 19.46 3.47
C MET A 521 18.29 20.34 2.65
N ASN A 522 17.87 21.57 2.33
CA ASN A 522 18.75 22.53 1.67
C ASN A 522 19.72 23.13 2.71
N ILE A 523 21.00 22.77 2.64
CA ILE A 523 22.02 23.26 3.59
C ILE A 523 22.49 24.67 3.22
N ASP A 524 22.70 24.92 1.93
CA ASP A 524 23.36 26.12 1.43
C ASP A 524 22.83 26.48 0.03
N GLY A 525 22.77 27.77 -0.27
CA GLY A 525 22.16 28.30 -1.50
C GLY A 525 20.67 28.67 -1.40
N LEU A 526 20.19 29.32 -2.46
CA LEU A 526 18.82 29.75 -2.68
C LEU A 526 18.45 29.31 -4.10
N PHE A 527 17.35 28.58 -4.23
CA PHE A 527 16.85 28.18 -5.54
C PHE A 527 15.33 28.23 -5.63
N TYR A 528 14.86 28.40 -6.85
CA TYR A 528 13.47 28.27 -7.23
C TYR A 528 13.30 26.96 -7.98
N MET A 529 12.25 26.21 -7.67
CA MET A 529 11.97 24.91 -8.27
C MET A 529 10.56 24.89 -8.86
N ARG A 530 10.40 24.25 -10.01
CA ARG A 530 9.08 23.89 -10.55
C ARG A 530 8.68 22.52 -10.02
N VAL A 531 7.51 22.43 -9.42
CA VAL A 531 6.98 21.20 -8.82
C VAL A 531 6.58 20.21 -9.91
N THR A 532 7.06 18.96 -9.82
CA THR A 532 6.73 17.86 -10.74
C THR A 532 5.80 16.83 -10.11
N GLY A 533 5.91 16.60 -8.80
CA GLY A 533 5.09 15.66 -8.02
C GLY A 533 4.61 16.28 -6.70
N VAL A 534 3.36 16.00 -6.33
CA VAL A 534 2.71 16.51 -5.10
C VAL A 534 1.93 15.41 -4.38
N GLY A 535 1.75 15.58 -3.07
CA GLY A 535 0.92 14.68 -2.26
C GLY A 535 1.39 13.23 -2.35
N ARG A 536 0.58 12.35 -2.97
CA ARG A 536 0.88 10.91 -3.13
C ARG A 536 1.99 10.61 -4.15
N ASP A 537 2.27 11.55 -5.05
CA ASP A 537 3.17 11.33 -6.18
C ASP A 537 4.65 11.57 -5.82
N THR A 538 4.94 12.19 -4.67
CA THR A 538 6.31 12.47 -4.23
C THR A 538 7.05 11.20 -3.81
N ALA A 539 8.36 11.15 -4.01
CA ALA A 539 9.22 10.02 -3.67
C ALA A 539 9.04 9.58 -2.22
N LEU A 540 8.99 10.50 -1.25
CA LEU A 540 8.74 10.15 0.15
C LEU A 540 7.35 9.51 0.37
N SER A 541 6.31 10.02 -0.29
CA SER A 541 4.97 9.42 -0.19
C SER A 541 4.89 8.06 -0.87
N GLN A 542 5.62 7.84 -1.96
CA GLN A 542 5.78 6.52 -2.57
C GLN A 542 6.49 5.56 -1.60
N ILE A 543 7.61 5.97 -0.99
CA ILE A 543 8.35 5.18 0.02
C ILE A 543 7.43 4.80 1.19
N VAL A 544 6.72 5.79 1.77
CA VAL A 544 5.75 5.57 2.86
C VAL A 544 4.70 4.55 2.45
N ARG A 545 4.09 4.71 1.27
CA ARG A 545 3.09 3.78 0.73
C ARG A 545 3.67 2.37 0.52
N LEU A 546 4.90 2.24 0.04
CA LEU A 546 5.54 0.93 -0.12
C LEU A 546 5.77 0.24 1.23
N VAL A 547 6.08 0.98 2.29
CA VAL A 547 6.20 0.42 3.65
C VAL A 547 4.82 0.12 4.27
N GLU A 548 3.78 0.90 3.97
CA GLU A 548 2.39 0.60 4.37
C GLU A 548 1.82 -0.64 3.65
N ASP A 549 1.99 -0.73 2.33
CA ASP A 549 1.62 -1.89 1.52
C ASP A 549 2.40 -3.14 2.01
N ALA A 550 3.68 -2.97 2.37
CA ALA A 550 4.46 -4.04 2.99
C ALA A 550 3.88 -4.50 4.33
N GLN A 551 3.59 -3.57 5.25
CA GLN A 551 3.03 -3.89 6.55
C GLN A 551 1.64 -4.51 6.45
N THR A 552 0.81 -4.15 5.47
CA THR A 552 -0.55 -4.70 5.33
C THR A 552 -0.59 -6.08 4.68
N SER A 553 0.43 -6.47 3.91
CA SER A 553 0.56 -7.83 3.36
C SER A 553 0.79 -8.90 4.44
N LYS A 554 0.27 -10.11 4.24
CA LYS A 554 0.58 -11.29 5.08
C LYS A 554 1.76 -12.06 4.49
N ALA A 555 2.71 -12.46 5.33
CA ALA A 555 3.74 -13.42 4.94
C ALA A 555 3.15 -14.84 4.84
N PRO A 556 3.59 -15.71 3.91
CA PRO A 556 3.14 -17.10 3.86
C PRO A 556 3.34 -17.84 5.19
N ILE A 557 4.47 -17.64 5.87
CA ILE A 557 4.74 -18.16 7.22
C ILE A 557 3.74 -17.69 8.31
N GLN A 558 3.02 -16.58 8.10
CA GLN A 558 1.91 -16.17 8.98
C GLN A 558 0.67 -17.05 8.78
N ALA A 559 0.38 -17.48 7.55
CA ALA A 559 -0.72 -18.41 7.28
C ALA A 559 -0.48 -19.77 7.96
N TYR A 560 0.77 -20.24 8.04
CA TYR A 560 1.13 -21.42 8.82
C TYR A 560 0.84 -21.24 10.32
N ALA A 561 1.23 -20.10 10.92
CA ALA A 561 0.93 -19.80 12.32
C ALA A 561 -0.59 -19.79 12.61
N ASP A 562 -1.38 -19.27 11.67
CA ASP A 562 -2.85 -19.25 11.76
C ASP A 562 -3.48 -20.63 11.61
N GLN A 563 -2.96 -21.47 10.70
CA GLN A 563 -3.39 -22.86 10.56
C GLN A 563 -3.10 -23.67 11.83
N VAL A 564 -1.90 -23.50 12.41
CA VAL A 564 -1.55 -24.13 13.70
C VAL A 564 -2.49 -23.65 14.79
N ALA A 565 -2.74 -22.34 14.93
CA ALA A 565 -3.65 -21.80 15.94
C ALA A 565 -5.09 -22.33 15.79
N ALA A 566 -5.60 -22.46 14.56
CA ALA A 566 -6.93 -22.97 14.26
C ALA A 566 -7.11 -24.46 14.63
N VAL A 567 -6.08 -25.29 14.47
CA VAL A 567 -6.07 -26.70 14.88
C VAL A 567 -5.83 -26.85 16.39
N PHE A 568 -5.02 -25.98 16.98
CA PHE A 568 -4.60 -26.07 18.38
C PHE A 568 -5.78 -25.90 19.35
N VAL A 569 -6.70 -24.95 19.11
CA VAL A 569 -7.81 -24.69 20.03
C VAL A 569 -8.75 -25.91 20.20
N PRO A 570 -9.23 -26.59 19.13
CA PRO A 570 -9.95 -27.86 19.25
C PRO A 570 -9.17 -28.97 19.97
N VAL A 571 -7.88 -29.13 19.67
CA VAL A 571 -7.03 -30.16 20.31
C VAL A 571 -6.92 -29.94 21.82
N VAL A 572 -6.76 -28.68 22.26
CA VAL A 572 -6.73 -28.30 23.67
C VAL A 572 -8.06 -28.59 24.38
N LEU A 573 -9.21 -28.35 23.73
CA LEU A 573 -10.52 -28.65 24.29
C LEU A 573 -10.74 -30.15 24.48
N VAL A 574 -10.36 -30.97 23.49
CA VAL A 574 -10.38 -32.44 23.60
C VAL A 574 -9.46 -32.91 24.72
N LEU A 575 -8.24 -32.37 24.81
CA LEU A 575 -7.27 -32.76 25.84
C LEU A 575 -7.73 -32.35 27.24
N SER A 576 -8.23 -31.13 27.43
CA SER A 576 -8.79 -30.67 28.73
C SER A 576 -9.94 -31.57 29.19
N THR A 577 -10.81 -31.98 28.26
CA THR A 577 -11.91 -32.93 28.52
C THR A 577 -11.38 -34.33 28.86
N ALA A 578 -10.36 -34.81 28.15
CA ALA A 578 -9.72 -36.10 28.44
C ALA A 578 -9.03 -36.10 29.82
N THR A 579 -8.29 -35.04 30.15
CA THR A 579 -7.70 -34.80 31.48
C THR A 579 -8.76 -34.86 32.57
N PHE A 580 -9.90 -34.18 32.37
CA PHE A 580 -11.03 -34.25 33.32
C PHE A 580 -11.51 -35.69 33.52
N LEU A 581 -11.80 -36.43 32.45
CA LEU A 581 -12.34 -37.79 32.52
C LEU A 581 -11.36 -38.79 33.13
N ILE A 582 -10.07 -38.69 32.79
CA ILE A 582 -9.00 -39.54 33.34
C ILE A 582 -8.83 -39.29 34.84
N TRP A 583 -8.69 -38.04 35.29
CA TRP A 583 -8.55 -37.77 36.73
C TRP A 583 -9.81 -38.04 37.54
N TYR A 584 -10.99 -37.83 36.96
CA TYR A 584 -12.26 -38.14 37.61
C TYR A 584 -12.44 -39.65 37.79
N SER A 585 -12.13 -40.46 36.77
CA SER A 585 -12.19 -41.92 36.85
C SER A 585 -11.13 -42.47 37.81
N LEU A 586 -9.86 -42.06 37.73
CA LEU A 586 -8.81 -42.49 38.65
C LEU A 586 -9.12 -42.12 40.12
N GLY A 587 -9.64 -40.91 40.36
CA GLY A 587 -10.02 -40.44 41.69
C GLY A 587 -11.29 -41.09 42.25
N SER A 588 -12.27 -41.44 41.41
CA SER A 588 -13.48 -42.16 41.85
C SER A 588 -13.27 -43.66 42.05
N LEU A 589 -12.33 -44.27 41.33
CA LEU A 589 -11.90 -45.66 41.50
C LEU A 589 -10.87 -45.86 42.62
N GLY A 590 -10.38 -44.77 43.24
CA GLY A 590 -9.45 -44.82 44.38
C GLY A 590 -8.00 -45.18 44.02
N PHE A 591 -7.59 -45.05 42.76
CA PHE A 591 -6.21 -45.33 42.32
C PHE A 591 -5.21 -44.21 42.68
N VAL A 592 -5.68 -43.06 43.18
CA VAL A 592 -4.87 -41.87 43.46
C VAL A 592 -5.27 -41.29 44.82
N ASP A 593 -4.28 -41.05 45.68
CA ASP A 593 -4.49 -40.34 46.94
C ASP A 593 -4.93 -38.88 46.69
N LEU A 594 -6.18 -38.57 47.03
CA LEU A 594 -6.70 -37.21 46.93
C LEU A 594 -6.21 -36.36 48.13
N PRO A 595 -5.92 -35.07 47.91
CA PRO A 595 -5.68 -34.13 49.02
C PRO A 595 -6.87 -34.10 49.99
N GLN A 596 -6.57 -34.02 51.29
CA GLN A 596 -7.59 -33.96 52.34
C GLN A 596 -8.62 -32.85 52.05
N HIS A 597 -9.91 -33.15 52.28
CA HIS A 597 -11.06 -32.29 51.99
C HIS A 597 -11.34 -31.96 50.49
N THR A 598 -10.68 -32.62 49.52
CA THR A 598 -10.95 -32.40 48.09
C THR A 598 -11.76 -33.55 47.46
N SER A 599 -12.79 -33.25 46.68
CA SER A 599 -13.55 -34.26 45.92
C SER A 599 -12.88 -34.62 44.60
N ALA A 600 -13.09 -35.84 44.10
CA ALA A 600 -12.54 -36.30 42.82
C ALA A 600 -12.95 -35.41 41.63
N PHE A 601 -14.18 -34.85 41.68
CA PHE A 601 -14.61 -33.84 40.71
C PHE A 601 -13.76 -32.57 40.78
N LEU A 602 -13.59 -31.98 41.97
CA LEU A 602 -12.82 -30.74 42.15
C LEU A 602 -11.36 -30.89 41.73
N PHE A 603 -10.77 -32.04 42.08
CA PHE A 603 -9.41 -32.40 41.71
C PHE A 603 -9.25 -32.45 40.19
N ALA A 604 -10.08 -33.24 39.49
CA ALA A 604 -10.06 -33.34 38.04
C ALA A 604 -10.36 -32.02 37.33
N PHE A 605 -11.32 -31.24 37.86
CA PHE A 605 -11.73 -29.94 37.32
C PHE A 605 -10.60 -28.89 37.40
N LYS A 606 -9.83 -28.87 38.50
CA LYS A 606 -8.63 -28.01 38.64
C LYS A 606 -7.58 -28.31 37.55
N PHE A 607 -7.31 -29.58 37.24
CA PHE A 607 -6.39 -29.95 36.14
C PHE A 607 -6.97 -29.64 34.76
N ALA A 608 -8.28 -29.86 34.54
CA ALA A 608 -8.94 -29.54 33.29
C ALA A 608 -8.86 -28.04 32.96
N ILE A 609 -9.15 -27.16 33.94
CA ILE A 609 -9.01 -25.70 33.79
C ILE A 609 -7.53 -25.32 33.59
N SER A 610 -6.59 -25.88 34.36
CA SER A 610 -5.17 -25.58 34.19
C SER A 610 -4.69 -25.93 32.77
N THR A 611 -5.07 -27.10 32.26
CA THR A 611 -4.78 -27.55 30.88
C THR A 611 -5.38 -26.61 29.83
N LEU A 612 -6.64 -26.19 30.01
CA LEU A 612 -7.36 -25.29 29.09
C LEU A 612 -6.69 -23.90 29.01
N VAL A 613 -6.16 -23.41 30.13
CA VAL A 613 -5.67 -22.04 30.29
C VAL A 613 -4.18 -21.89 29.95
N VAL A 614 -3.34 -22.90 30.27
CA VAL A 614 -1.93 -22.92 29.84
C VAL A 614 -1.83 -22.73 28.33
N ALA A 615 -2.65 -23.49 27.61
CA ALA A 615 -2.55 -23.65 26.18
C ALA A 615 -3.16 -22.50 25.36
N CYS A 616 -3.05 -21.24 25.79
CA CYS A 616 -3.29 -20.13 24.88
C CYS A 616 -2.11 -20.00 23.89
N PRO A 617 -2.32 -20.08 22.56
CA PRO A 617 -1.29 -19.75 21.57
C PRO A 617 -1.16 -18.22 21.38
N CYS A 618 -1.23 -17.47 22.48
CA CYS A 618 -1.34 -16.01 22.50
C CYS A 618 -0.16 -15.31 21.78
N ALA A 619 1.06 -15.80 22.03
CA ALA A 619 2.29 -15.27 21.41
C ALA A 619 2.49 -15.74 19.95
N LEU A 620 1.84 -16.83 19.53
CA LEU A 620 2.02 -17.43 18.21
C LEU A 620 1.55 -16.49 17.09
N GLY A 621 0.36 -15.89 17.25
CA GLY A 621 -0.19 -14.92 16.30
C GLY A 621 0.53 -13.56 16.28
N LEU A 622 1.52 -13.35 17.16
CA LEU A 622 2.34 -12.14 17.23
C LEU A 622 3.77 -12.35 16.69
N ALA A 623 4.26 -13.60 16.73
CA ALA A 623 5.63 -13.97 16.41
C ALA A 623 6.10 -13.47 15.04
N THR A 624 5.28 -13.69 14.01
CA THR A 624 5.55 -13.24 12.63
C THR A 624 5.34 -11.73 12.44
N PRO A 625 4.12 -11.17 12.63
CA PRO A 625 3.88 -9.77 12.28
C PRO A 625 4.73 -8.78 13.07
N THR A 626 5.11 -9.09 14.32
CA THR A 626 6.00 -8.21 15.10
C THR A 626 7.44 -8.21 14.56
N ALA A 627 7.97 -9.38 14.19
CA ALA A 627 9.32 -9.50 13.63
C ALA A 627 9.40 -8.86 12.23
N VAL A 628 8.40 -9.10 11.37
CA VAL A 628 8.30 -8.45 10.05
C VAL A 628 8.20 -6.93 10.21
N MET A 629 7.31 -6.41 11.06
CA MET A 629 7.13 -4.95 11.25
C MET A 629 8.39 -4.24 11.75
N VAL A 630 9.13 -4.82 12.73
CA VAL A 630 10.40 -4.24 13.18
C VAL A 630 11.47 -4.40 12.09
N GLY A 631 11.51 -5.55 11.43
CA GLY A 631 12.48 -5.87 10.38
C GLY A 631 12.38 -4.95 9.15
N THR A 632 11.17 -4.72 8.63
CA THR A 632 10.94 -3.79 7.51
C THR A 632 11.19 -2.34 7.90
N GLY A 633 10.89 -1.95 9.14
CA GLY A 633 11.25 -0.63 9.68
C GLY A 633 12.76 -0.41 9.77
N VAL A 634 13.52 -1.44 10.17
CA VAL A 634 15.00 -1.42 10.15
C VAL A 634 15.51 -1.39 8.71
N GLY A 635 14.96 -2.20 7.81
CA GLY A 635 15.27 -2.18 6.38
C GLY A 635 15.10 -0.80 5.77
N ALA A 636 13.94 -0.16 5.98
CA ALA A 636 13.67 1.19 5.50
C ALA A 636 14.70 2.21 6.02
N SER A 637 15.11 2.12 7.29
CA SER A 637 16.17 2.99 7.85
C SER A 637 17.57 2.75 7.26
N LEU A 638 17.80 1.59 6.61
CA LEU A 638 19.02 1.28 5.86
C LEU A 638 18.90 1.65 4.37
N GLY A 639 17.73 2.06 3.89
CA GLY A 639 17.45 2.29 2.47
C GLY A 639 16.98 1.05 1.71
N ILE A 640 16.49 0.02 2.40
CA ILE A 640 16.04 -1.27 1.85
C ILE A 640 14.53 -1.40 2.08
N LEU A 641 13.73 -1.14 1.05
CA LEU A 641 12.28 -1.23 1.08
C LEU A 641 11.84 -2.63 0.64
N ILE A 642 11.24 -3.39 1.56
CA ILE A 642 10.74 -4.74 1.28
C ILE A 642 9.22 -4.64 1.12
N LYS A 643 8.67 -4.94 -0.05
CA LYS A 643 7.21 -4.90 -0.31
C LYS A 643 6.50 -6.14 0.20
N GLY A 644 6.57 -6.34 1.51
CA GLY A 644 5.70 -7.27 2.23
C GLY A 644 6.36 -8.49 2.83
N GLY A 645 5.52 -9.41 3.26
CA GLY A 645 5.95 -10.63 3.95
C GLY A 645 6.49 -11.73 3.03
N GLU A 646 5.93 -11.86 1.83
CA GLU A 646 6.33 -12.87 0.83
C GLU A 646 7.76 -12.68 0.29
N PRO A 647 8.21 -11.45 -0.08
CA PRO A 647 9.59 -11.25 -0.55
C PRO A 647 10.64 -11.58 0.51
N LEU A 648 10.30 -11.38 1.79
CA LEU A 648 11.18 -11.68 2.93
C LEU A 648 11.39 -13.18 3.13
N GLU A 649 10.36 -13.98 2.84
CA GLU A 649 10.43 -15.45 2.84
C GLU A 649 11.13 -15.96 1.57
N ALA A 650 10.81 -15.42 0.39
CA ALA A 650 11.50 -15.74 -0.86
C ALA A 650 13.01 -15.51 -0.77
N ALA A 651 13.46 -14.39 -0.19
CA ALA A 651 14.87 -14.07 0.02
C ALA A 651 15.64 -15.06 0.93
N ASN A 652 14.93 -15.88 1.72
CA ASN A 652 15.54 -16.98 2.50
C ASN A 652 15.71 -18.27 1.67
N HIS A 653 14.99 -18.40 0.56
CA HIS A 653 15.00 -19.58 -0.32
C HIS A 653 15.74 -19.36 -1.66
N VAL A 654 16.04 -18.12 -2.03
CA VAL A 654 16.86 -17.77 -3.20
C VAL A 654 18.21 -18.49 -3.17
N ASP A 655 18.47 -19.27 -4.22
CA ASP A 655 19.76 -19.95 -4.46
C ASP A 655 20.55 -19.31 -5.62
N THR A 656 19.89 -18.50 -6.44
CA THR A 656 20.43 -17.96 -7.69
C THR A 656 20.12 -16.47 -7.82
N VAL A 657 21.14 -15.65 -8.10
CA VAL A 657 21.00 -14.20 -8.30
C VAL A 657 21.36 -13.86 -9.74
N LEU A 658 20.40 -13.39 -10.51
CA LEU A 658 20.54 -12.92 -11.88
C LEU A 658 20.63 -11.39 -11.87
N PHE A 659 21.78 -10.83 -12.21
CA PHE A 659 21.95 -9.39 -12.38
C PHE A 659 21.74 -8.98 -13.84
N ASP A 660 21.08 -7.84 -14.07
CA ASP A 660 21.33 -7.11 -15.31
C ASP A 660 22.75 -6.50 -15.32
N LYS A 661 23.33 -6.37 -16.52
CA LYS A 661 24.63 -5.75 -16.70
C LYS A 661 24.59 -4.22 -16.59
N THR A 662 23.71 -3.56 -17.36
CA THR A 662 23.79 -2.10 -17.61
C THR A 662 23.16 -1.35 -16.45
N GLY A 663 23.86 -0.40 -15.84
CA GLY A 663 23.34 0.40 -14.71
C GLY A 663 23.26 -0.36 -13.37
N THR A 664 23.11 -1.67 -13.43
CA THR A 664 23.13 -2.57 -12.27
C THR A 664 24.57 -3.02 -11.91
N LEU A 665 25.24 -3.85 -12.71
CA LEU A 665 26.66 -4.22 -12.46
C LEU A 665 27.66 -3.13 -12.89
N THR A 666 27.27 -2.30 -13.85
CA THR A 666 28.03 -1.15 -14.35
C THR A 666 27.47 0.18 -13.84
N ASN A 667 28.19 1.28 -14.11
CA ASN A 667 27.75 2.62 -13.70
C ASN A 667 26.57 3.17 -14.52
N GLY A 668 26.14 2.49 -15.59
CA GLY A 668 25.04 2.91 -16.48
C GLY A 668 25.34 4.17 -17.30
N THR A 669 26.58 4.67 -17.20
CA THR A 669 27.04 5.92 -17.79
C THR A 669 28.25 5.61 -18.66
N PRO A 670 28.05 5.29 -19.95
CA PRO A 670 29.16 4.96 -20.84
C PRO A 670 30.14 6.12 -20.92
N SER A 671 31.42 5.79 -21.01
CA SER A 671 32.51 6.77 -21.02
C SER A 671 33.53 6.44 -22.12
N VAL A 672 34.09 7.48 -22.75
CA VAL A 672 35.15 7.32 -23.74
C VAL A 672 36.45 6.97 -23.00
N THR A 673 36.92 5.74 -23.21
CA THR A 673 38.13 5.21 -22.57
C THR A 673 39.36 5.25 -23.48
N ASP A 674 39.17 5.11 -24.79
CA ASP A 674 40.25 5.06 -25.78
C ASP A 674 39.89 5.94 -26.98
N ILE A 675 40.89 6.63 -27.52
CA ILE A 675 40.81 7.38 -28.77
C ILE A 675 41.97 6.87 -29.61
N VAL A 676 41.68 6.24 -30.74
CA VAL A 676 42.71 5.76 -31.68
C VAL A 676 42.57 6.53 -32.97
N VAL A 677 43.59 7.31 -33.32
CA VAL A 677 43.66 8.07 -34.57
C VAL A 677 44.17 7.15 -35.68
N VAL A 678 43.51 7.20 -36.85
CA VAL A 678 43.88 6.42 -38.04
C VAL A 678 44.80 7.26 -38.90
N ALA A 679 46.08 6.88 -38.97
CA ALA A 679 47.04 7.52 -39.87
C ALA A 679 46.80 7.09 -41.32
N HIS A 680 46.54 8.04 -42.20
CA HIS A 680 46.54 7.83 -43.65
C HIS A 680 47.94 8.11 -44.21
N PRO A 681 48.47 7.28 -45.14
CA PRO A 681 49.70 7.62 -45.85
C PRO A 681 49.45 8.82 -46.77
N SER A 682 50.27 9.85 -46.65
CA SER A 682 50.19 11.04 -47.50
C SER A 682 50.57 10.69 -48.95
N THR A 683 49.63 10.89 -49.86
CA THR A 683 49.87 10.92 -51.31
C THR A 683 50.11 12.35 -51.75
N ASP A 684 51.29 12.57 -52.33
CA ASP A 684 51.84 13.83 -52.85
C ASP A 684 52.21 14.92 -51.82
N GLY A 685 53.46 15.37 -51.91
CA GLY A 685 54.08 16.30 -50.96
C GLY A 685 53.71 17.76 -51.22
N GLN A 686 52.50 18.15 -50.84
CA GLN A 686 52.16 19.57 -50.61
C GLN A 686 52.04 19.83 -49.11
N GLU A 687 52.82 20.77 -48.60
CA GLU A 687 52.63 21.35 -47.26
C GLU A 687 51.38 22.24 -47.31
N GLY A 688 50.24 21.73 -46.85
CA GLY A 688 48.98 22.48 -46.75
C GLY A 688 48.03 21.90 -45.73
N ASP A 689 47.80 22.64 -44.63
CA ASP A 689 46.77 22.47 -43.59
C ASP A 689 46.25 21.05 -43.35
N ASP A 690 47.18 20.15 -43.02
CA ASP A 690 46.87 18.74 -42.89
C ASP A 690 46.17 18.44 -41.55
N ILE A 691 44.84 18.49 -41.57
CA ILE A 691 43.93 18.10 -40.46
C ILE A 691 44.19 16.66 -40.00
N THR A 692 44.87 15.84 -40.81
CA THR A 692 45.39 14.51 -40.41
C THR A 692 46.44 14.55 -39.29
N SER A 693 47.00 15.73 -38.97
CA SER A 693 47.86 15.97 -37.80
C SER A 693 47.10 16.39 -36.52
N SER A 694 45.77 16.31 -36.53
CA SER A 694 44.92 16.73 -35.41
C SER A 694 45.27 16.07 -34.07
N CYS A 695 45.46 16.90 -33.05
CA CYS A 695 45.52 16.46 -31.66
C CYS A 695 44.24 15.66 -31.29
N PRO A 696 44.31 14.55 -30.54
CA PRO A 696 43.13 13.75 -30.17
C PRO A 696 41.99 14.54 -29.52
N ASP A 697 42.33 15.62 -28.80
CA ASP A 697 41.36 16.52 -28.16
C ASP A 697 40.54 17.36 -29.16
N GLU A 698 40.96 17.46 -30.42
CA GLU A 698 40.23 18.18 -31.48
C GLU A 698 39.22 17.26 -32.16
N LEU A 699 39.61 16.02 -32.44
CA LEU A 699 38.70 14.97 -32.92
C LEU A 699 37.57 14.70 -31.91
N VAL A 700 37.88 14.74 -30.59
CA VAL A 700 36.87 14.68 -29.52
C VAL A 700 35.95 15.90 -29.53
N ARG A 701 36.45 17.12 -29.83
CA ARG A 701 35.61 18.34 -29.93
C ARG A 701 34.62 18.24 -31.09
N LEU A 702 35.10 17.82 -32.26
CA LEU A 702 34.27 17.64 -33.46
C LEU A 702 33.22 16.54 -33.24
N ALA A 703 33.61 15.39 -32.70
CA ALA A 703 32.68 14.29 -32.40
C ALA A 703 31.62 14.69 -31.36
N ALA A 704 32.00 15.44 -30.33
CA ALA A 704 31.06 15.97 -29.34
C ALA A 704 30.14 17.07 -29.88
N SER A 705 30.61 17.89 -30.84
CA SER A 705 29.77 18.90 -31.49
C SER A 705 28.73 18.22 -32.40
N ALA A 706 29.11 17.16 -33.10
CA ALA A 706 28.18 16.33 -33.88
C ALA A 706 27.12 15.64 -33.01
N GLU A 707 27.52 15.06 -31.87
CA GLU A 707 26.62 14.38 -30.93
C GLU A 707 25.84 15.34 -30.01
N LEU A 708 26.00 16.66 -30.12
CA LEU A 708 25.32 17.65 -29.26
C LEU A 708 23.79 17.58 -29.40
N GLY A 709 23.28 17.23 -30.59
CA GLY A 709 21.86 17.02 -30.88
C GLY A 709 21.36 15.58 -30.65
N SER A 710 22.19 14.70 -30.10
CA SER A 710 21.93 13.26 -29.97
C SER A 710 21.52 12.88 -28.55
N GLU A 711 20.36 12.24 -28.40
CA GLU A 711 19.90 11.68 -27.12
C GLU A 711 20.58 10.33 -26.79
N HIS A 712 21.38 9.77 -27.71
CA HIS A 712 21.94 8.44 -27.56
C HIS A 712 23.01 8.39 -26.45
N PRO A 713 22.99 7.39 -25.52
CA PRO A 713 23.94 7.34 -24.41
C PRO A 713 25.42 7.39 -24.82
N LEU A 714 25.77 6.78 -25.95
CA LEU A 714 27.14 6.80 -26.47
C LEU A 714 27.57 8.19 -26.99
N GLY A 715 26.65 8.94 -27.61
CA GLY A 715 26.90 10.33 -28.02
C GLY A 715 27.09 11.24 -26.81
N ARG A 716 26.25 11.05 -25.80
CA ARG A 716 26.35 11.73 -24.50
C ARG A 716 27.70 11.46 -23.81
N ALA A 717 28.31 10.29 -24.01
CA ALA A 717 29.65 9.97 -23.54
C ALA A 717 30.74 10.83 -24.20
N LEU A 718 30.65 11.04 -25.53
CA LEU A 718 31.55 11.91 -26.29
C LEU A 718 31.39 13.38 -25.85
N VAL A 719 30.14 13.87 -25.75
CA VAL A 719 29.82 15.22 -25.25
C VAL A 719 30.39 15.45 -23.84
N ASN A 720 30.20 14.51 -22.92
CA ASN A 720 30.75 14.60 -21.57
C ASN A 720 32.28 14.58 -21.56
N ARG A 721 32.93 13.80 -22.44
CA ARG A 721 34.39 13.77 -22.58
C ARG A 721 34.93 15.12 -23.06
N ALA A 722 34.28 15.76 -24.04
CA ALA A 722 34.71 17.08 -24.53
C ALA A 722 34.47 18.19 -23.51
N LYS A 723 33.36 18.14 -22.73
CA LYS A 723 33.12 19.08 -21.62
C LYS A 723 34.23 19.04 -20.56
N LEU A 724 34.80 17.86 -20.28
CA LEU A 724 35.97 17.73 -19.38
C LEU A 724 37.26 18.36 -19.95
N LEU A 725 37.37 18.49 -21.28
CA LEU A 725 38.48 19.17 -21.95
C LEU A 725 38.28 20.70 -22.06
N ALA A 726 37.16 21.22 -21.56
CA ALA A 726 36.82 22.65 -21.50
C ALA A 726 36.88 23.43 -22.84
N LYS A 727 36.79 22.75 -23.98
CA LYS A 727 36.69 23.39 -25.31
C LYS A 727 35.24 23.80 -25.61
N PRO A 728 35.00 24.94 -26.29
CA PRO A 728 33.67 25.31 -26.77
C PRO A 728 33.22 24.31 -27.85
N LEU A 729 31.95 23.88 -27.76
CA LEU A 729 31.31 23.00 -28.74
C LEU A 729 30.53 23.84 -29.74
N GLU A 730 30.63 23.48 -31.02
CA GLU A 730 29.80 24.08 -32.07
C GLU A 730 28.41 23.44 -32.07
N THR A 731 27.40 24.24 -32.43
CA THR A 731 26.04 23.74 -32.65
C THR A 731 25.93 23.18 -34.07
N PRO A 732 25.43 21.95 -34.26
CA PRO A 732 25.33 21.35 -35.59
C PRO A 732 24.31 22.08 -36.48
N VAL A 733 24.66 22.29 -37.75
CA VAL A 733 23.82 22.99 -38.73
C VAL A 733 22.74 22.05 -39.27
N THR A 734 23.16 20.84 -39.64
CA THR A 734 22.30 19.83 -40.30
C THR A 734 22.58 18.48 -39.65
N PHE A 735 21.56 17.83 -39.08
CA PHE A 735 21.70 16.58 -38.32
C PHE A 735 20.85 15.46 -38.94
N HIS A 736 21.48 14.35 -39.32
CA HIS A 736 20.81 13.20 -39.93
C HIS A 736 21.21 11.88 -39.24
N ALA A 737 20.33 11.35 -38.40
CA ALA A 737 20.53 10.10 -37.67
C ALA A 737 19.91 8.88 -38.40
N VAL A 738 20.64 7.77 -38.44
CA VAL A 738 20.17 6.48 -38.92
C VAL A 738 20.16 5.48 -37.76
N SER A 739 18.95 5.12 -37.33
CA SER A 739 18.73 4.25 -36.15
C SER A 739 19.51 2.92 -36.26
N GLY A 740 20.20 2.56 -35.17
CA GLY A 740 21.04 1.37 -35.07
C GLY A 740 22.33 1.40 -35.90
N LYS A 741 22.72 2.55 -36.48
CA LYS A 741 23.91 2.68 -37.35
C LYS A 741 24.83 3.83 -36.98
N GLY A 742 24.32 5.06 -36.98
CA GLY A 742 25.16 6.25 -36.82
C GLY A 742 24.46 7.56 -37.15
N ILE A 743 25.22 8.65 -37.10
CA ILE A 743 24.81 10.01 -37.44
C ILE A 743 25.74 10.62 -38.50
N SER A 744 25.17 11.49 -39.34
CA SER A 744 25.88 12.37 -40.26
C SER A 744 25.51 13.80 -39.93
N VAL A 745 26.51 14.66 -39.77
CA VAL A 745 26.33 16.02 -39.28
C VAL A 745 27.23 17.00 -40.01
N GLU A 746 26.65 18.10 -40.47
CA GLU A 746 27.42 19.24 -41.01
C GLU A 746 27.72 20.23 -39.86
N LEU A 747 29.01 20.47 -39.64
CA LEU A 747 29.54 21.55 -38.79
C LEU A 747 29.97 22.73 -39.68
N SER A 748 30.47 23.80 -39.07
CA SER A 748 30.74 25.07 -39.77
C SER A 748 31.71 24.93 -40.95
N ASP A 749 32.71 24.06 -40.80
CA ASP A 749 33.82 23.89 -41.76
C ASP A 749 33.93 22.48 -42.37
N GLU A 750 33.28 21.44 -41.79
CA GLU A 750 33.43 20.04 -42.21
C GLU A 750 32.16 19.17 -42.00
N THR A 751 32.05 18.08 -42.77
CA THR A 751 31.05 17.01 -42.58
C THR A 751 31.60 15.88 -41.72
N VAL A 752 30.95 15.60 -40.59
CA VAL A 752 31.33 14.57 -39.61
C VAL A 752 30.37 13.38 -39.70
N HIS A 753 30.94 12.18 -39.83
CA HIS A 753 30.22 10.91 -39.75
C HIS A 753 30.62 10.16 -38.48
N LEU A 754 29.65 9.68 -37.68
CA LEU A 754 29.89 8.85 -36.49
C LEU A 754 29.01 7.61 -36.55
N GLY A 755 29.54 6.42 -36.24
CA GLY A 755 28.73 5.20 -36.28
C GLY A 755 29.50 3.88 -36.26
N ASN A 756 28.79 2.80 -36.61
CA ASN A 756 29.36 1.46 -36.75
C ASN A 756 29.99 1.23 -38.14
N LEU A 757 30.69 0.10 -38.29
CA LEU A 757 31.41 -0.23 -39.52
C LEU A 757 30.50 -0.31 -40.76
N ASP A 758 29.33 -0.93 -40.63
CA ASP A 758 28.30 -1.03 -41.67
C ASP A 758 27.76 0.34 -42.12
N TYR A 759 27.81 1.35 -41.25
CA TYR A 759 27.44 2.72 -41.58
C TYR A 759 28.53 3.38 -42.43
N MET A 760 29.80 3.23 -42.03
CA MET A 760 30.92 3.81 -42.75
C MET A 760 31.06 3.27 -44.19
N ASP A 761 30.78 1.99 -44.40
CA ASP A 761 30.72 1.41 -45.75
C ASP A 761 29.59 1.98 -46.61
N LYS A 762 28.43 2.28 -46.01
CA LYS A 762 27.29 2.89 -46.71
C LYS A 762 27.54 4.35 -47.08
N CYS A 763 28.38 5.03 -46.30
CA CYS A 763 28.90 6.36 -46.62
C CYS A 763 30.06 6.34 -47.62
N GLY A 764 30.61 5.16 -47.97
CA GLY A 764 31.70 5.02 -48.95
C GLY A 764 33.08 5.45 -48.45
N LEU A 765 33.26 5.57 -47.12
CA LEU A 765 34.47 6.12 -46.51
C LEU A 765 35.69 5.22 -46.72
N GLN A 766 36.83 5.83 -47.06
CA GLN A 766 38.10 5.11 -47.20
C GLN A 766 38.62 4.67 -45.81
N ARG A 767 38.75 3.35 -45.65
CA ARG A 767 39.30 2.69 -44.45
C ARG A 767 40.83 2.62 -44.48
N GLY A 768 41.47 2.74 -43.33
CA GLY A 768 42.91 2.55 -43.19
C GLY A 768 43.29 1.08 -43.03
N HIS A 769 44.54 0.71 -43.31
CA HIS A 769 45.06 -0.67 -43.11
C HIS A 769 45.10 -1.12 -41.62
N VAL A 770 44.65 -0.29 -40.68
CA VAL A 770 44.82 -0.45 -39.22
C VAL A 770 43.49 -0.81 -38.52
N ASP A 771 42.35 -0.63 -39.18
CA ASP A 771 41.01 -0.61 -38.55
C ASP A 771 40.60 -1.93 -37.87
N ASP A 772 40.78 -3.07 -38.53
CA ASP A 772 40.24 -4.35 -38.03
C ASP A 772 41.00 -4.92 -36.83
N ALA A 773 42.33 -4.78 -36.80
CA ALA A 773 43.15 -5.24 -35.67
C ALA A 773 42.93 -4.38 -34.42
N VAL A 774 42.80 -3.05 -34.61
CA VAL A 774 42.49 -2.13 -33.51
C VAL A 774 41.08 -2.35 -32.97
N ARG A 775 40.08 -2.47 -33.86
CA ARG A 775 38.71 -2.81 -33.47
C ARG A 775 38.67 -4.12 -32.68
N GLY A 776 39.28 -5.19 -33.20
CA GLY A 776 39.32 -6.48 -32.52
C GLY A 776 39.93 -6.42 -31.12
N ARG A 777 40.97 -5.60 -30.92
CA ARG A 777 41.58 -5.36 -29.59
C ARG A 777 40.67 -4.58 -28.65
N LEU A 778 39.96 -3.56 -29.15
CA LEU A 778 39.03 -2.76 -28.34
C LEU A 778 37.77 -3.57 -27.96
N GLU A 779 37.17 -4.30 -28.91
CA GLU A 779 36.04 -5.21 -28.66
C GLU A 779 36.42 -6.35 -27.70
N ALA A 780 37.63 -6.90 -27.80
CA ALA A 780 38.13 -7.92 -26.86
C ALA A 780 38.32 -7.36 -25.44
N ALA A 781 38.61 -6.06 -25.30
CA ALA A 781 38.62 -5.33 -24.04
C ALA A 781 37.22 -4.84 -23.60
N GLY A 782 36.15 -5.39 -24.19
CA GLY A 782 34.75 -5.11 -23.87
C GLY A 782 34.28 -3.69 -24.20
N LYS A 783 34.93 -3.00 -25.15
CA LYS A 783 34.58 -1.64 -25.56
C LYS A 783 33.70 -1.66 -26.81
N THR A 784 32.63 -0.87 -26.80
CA THR A 784 31.88 -0.52 -28.00
C THR A 784 32.72 0.44 -28.83
N VAL A 785 32.99 0.08 -30.08
CA VAL A 785 33.83 0.87 -30.99
C VAL A 785 32.93 1.72 -31.88
N ILE A 786 33.09 3.05 -31.79
CA ILE A 786 32.48 4.00 -32.72
C ILE A 786 33.56 4.52 -33.67
N TYR A 787 33.29 4.44 -34.96
CA TYR A 787 34.11 5.06 -35.99
C TYR A 787 33.76 6.53 -36.15
N MET A 788 34.76 7.34 -36.50
CA MET A 788 34.61 8.73 -36.92
C MET A 788 35.18 8.90 -38.32
N GLY A 789 34.36 9.41 -39.23
CA GLY A 789 34.77 9.87 -40.55
C GLY A 789 34.73 11.39 -40.65
N LEU A 790 35.68 11.96 -41.38
CA LEU A 790 35.68 13.35 -41.83
C LEU A 790 35.74 13.33 -43.36
N CYS A 791 34.81 14.02 -44.01
CA CYS A 791 34.64 13.99 -45.47
C CYS A 791 34.61 12.53 -45.99
N ASP A 792 35.54 12.14 -46.86
CA ASP A 792 35.57 10.80 -47.50
C ASP A 792 36.46 9.75 -46.77
N ARG A 793 36.95 10.02 -45.54
CA ARG A 793 37.94 9.16 -44.86
C ARG A 793 37.60 8.86 -43.40
N VAL A 794 37.91 7.65 -42.93
CA VAL A 794 37.86 7.27 -41.50
C VAL A 794 39.09 7.84 -40.79
N VAL A 795 38.90 8.67 -39.76
CA VAL A 795 40.00 9.37 -39.06
C VAL A 795 40.24 8.89 -37.62
N ALA A 796 39.23 8.33 -36.95
CA ALA A 796 39.39 7.84 -35.58
C ALA A 796 38.44 6.70 -35.21
N LEU A 797 38.81 5.96 -34.17
CA LEU A 797 37.98 5.01 -33.45
C LEU A 797 37.91 5.40 -31.98
N PHE A 798 36.69 5.56 -31.47
CA PHE A 798 36.41 5.79 -30.05
C PHE A 798 36.06 4.46 -29.37
N GLY A 799 36.86 4.05 -28.40
CA GLY A 799 36.55 2.94 -27.51
C GLY A 799 35.73 3.44 -26.34
N ILE A 800 34.42 3.14 -26.35
CA ILE A 800 33.49 3.51 -25.28
C ILE A 800 33.17 2.28 -24.44
N SER A 801 33.29 2.37 -23.12
CA SER A 801 32.83 1.32 -22.21
C SER A 801 32.03 1.88 -21.05
N ASP A 802 31.07 1.09 -20.58
CA ASP A 802 30.42 1.29 -19.30
C ASP A 802 31.18 0.50 -18.24
N ALA A 803 31.85 1.20 -17.33
CA ALA A 803 32.75 0.57 -16.37
C ALA A 803 31.95 -0.20 -15.30
N ALA A 804 32.46 -1.39 -14.93
CA ALA A 804 31.94 -2.13 -13.79
C ALA A 804 32.04 -1.29 -12.50
N ARG A 805 31.04 -1.39 -11.63
CA ARG A 805 31.03 -0.67 -10.35
C ARG A 805 32.18 -1.13 -9.45
N PRO A 806 32.81 -0.25 -8.66
CA PRO A 806 33.93 -0.61 -7.79
C PRO A 806 33.54 -1.62 -6.69
N ASP A 807 32.27 -1.67 -6.28
CA ASP A 807 31.75 -2.62 -5.30
C ASP A 807 31.20 -3.92 -5.92
N ALA A 808 31.10 -4.02 -7.26
CA ALA A 808 30.52 -5.18 -7.93
C ALA A 808 31.27 -6.48 -7.60
N LYS A 809 32.60 -6.47 -7.77
CA LYS A 809 33.47 -7.64 -7.52
C LYS A 809 33.39 -8.13 -6.07
N ALA A 810 33.37 -7.20 -5.11
CA ALA A 810 33.25 -7.52 -3.69
C ALA A 810 31.87 -8.10 -3.35
N THR A 811 30.82 -7.59 -3.99
CA THR A 811 29.44 -8.06 -3.80
C THR A 811 29.26 -9.48 -4.35
N VAL A 812 29.70 -9.74 -5.58
CA VAL A 812 29.62 -11.09 -6.19
C VAL A 812 30.43 -12.11 -5.39
N ALA A 813 31.62 -11.75 -4.90
CA ALA A 813 32.38 -12.61 -4.00
C ALA A 813 31.63 -12.94 -2.69
N GLN A 814 30.88 -11.99 -2.12
CA GLN A 814 30.07 -12.24 -0.91
C GLN A 814 28.81 -13.08 -1.18
N LEU A 815 28.21 -13.00 -2.37
CA LEU A 815 27.10 -13.85 -2.78
C LEU A 815 27.57 -15.29 -3.01
N HIS A 816 28.70 -15.48 -3.71
CA HIS A 816 29.35 -16.79 -3.84
C HIS A 816 29.74 -17.37 -2.46
N ALA A 817 30.26 -16.56 -1.53
CA ALA A 817 30.59 -17.01 -0.17
C ALA A 817 29.36 -17.43 0.66
N ARG A 818 28.15 -16.92 0.34
CA ARG A 818 26.88 -17.40 0.90
C ARG A 818 26.37 -18.69 0.24
N GLY A 819 26.98 -19.13 -0.85
CA GLY A 819 26.58 -20.30 -1.63
C GLY A 819 25.52 -20.02 -2.69
N MET A 820 25.28 -18.75 -3.03
CA MET A 820 24.36 -18.37 -4.11
C MET A 820 25.09 -18.43 -5.46
N ALA A 821 24.44 -18.95 -6.50
CA ALA A 821 24.96 -18.92 -7.86
C ALA A 821 24.69 -17.56 -8.51
N VAL A 822 25.72 -16.83 -8.92
CA VAL A 822 25.56 -15.52 -9.58
C VAL A 822 25.60 -15.67 -11.09
N TYR A 823 24.60 -15.08 -11.76
CA TYR A 823 24.45 -14.98 -13.20
C TYR A 823 24.36 -13.52 -13.66
N MET A 824 24.65 -13.29 -14.95
CA MET A 824 24.48 -12.00 -15.60
C MET A 824 23.68 -12.14 -16.89
N VAL A 825 22.65 -11.31 -17.06
CA VAL A 825 21.91 -11.16 -18.32
C VAL A 825 22.23 -9.82 -18.97
N THR A 826 22.36 -9.79 -20.29
CA THR A 826 22.56 -8.54 -21.04
C THR A 826 22.17 -8.66 -22.52
N GLY A 827 21.81 -7.53 -23.11
CA GLY A 827 21.65 -7.38 -24.57
C GLY A 827 22.97 -7.15 -25.32
N ASP A 828 24.07 -6.89 -24.61
CA ASP A 828 25.41 -6.72 -25.21
C ASP A 828 25.90 -8.00 -25.90
N ASN A 829 26.86 -7.83 -26.81
CA ASN A 829 27.56 -8.93 -27.45
C ASN A 829 28.31 -9.82 -26.44
N ARG A 830 28.54 -11.09 -26.80
CA ARG A 830 29.24 -12.07 -25.95
C ARG A 830 30.64 -11.63 -25.48
N ARG A 831 31.43 -10.92 -26.29
CA ARG A 831 32.80 -10.50 -25.92
C ARG A 831 32.77 -9.51 -24.76
N THR A 832 31.96 -8.46 -24.88
CA THR A 832 31.76 -7.45 -23.83
C THR A 832 31.17 -8.07 -22.56
N ALA A 833 30.19 -8.96 -22.71
CA ALA A 833 29.58 -9.66 -21.58
C ALA A 833 30.60 -10.54 -20.84
N HIS A 834 31.40 -11.35 -21.53
CA HIS A 834 32.42 -12.17 -20.88
C HIS A 834 33.53 -11.33 -20.23
N TRP A 835 33.94 -10.22 -20.84
CA TRP A 835 34.92 -9.31 -20.25
C TRP A 835 34.45 -8.71 -18.91
N ILE A 836 33.21 -8.21 -18.84
CA ILE A 836 32.66 -7.67 -17.58
C ILE A 836 32.45 -8.79 -16.54
N ALA A 837 32.02 -9.98 -16.97
CA ALA A 837 31.90 -11.14 -16.09
C ALA A 837 33.25 -11.50 -15.43
N GLU A 838 34.35 -11.51 -16.19
CA GLU A 838 35.70 -11.79 -15.67
C GLU A 838 36.17 -10.73 -14.66
N GLN A 839 35.93 -9.43 -14.94
CA GLN A 839 36.28 -8.34 -14.02
C GLN A 839 35.58 -8.49 -12.66
N VAL A 840 34.29 -8.81 -12.68
CA VAL A 840 33.41 -8.93 -11.50
C VAL A 840 33.55 -10.31 -10.81
N GLY A 841 34.02 -11.34 -11.52
CA GLY A 841 34.21 -12.70 -10.99
C GLY A 841 33.02 -13.63 -11.19
N ILE A 842 32.21 -13.41 -12.24
CA ILE A 842 31.09 -14.27 -12.65
C ILE A 842 31.61 -15.35 -13.62
N PRO A 843 31.29 -16.64 -13.44
CA PRO A 843 31.73 -17.70 -14.35
C PRO A 843 31.21 -17.51 -15.78
N VAL A 844 32.04 -17.83 -16.78
CA VAL A 844 31.70 -17.69 -18.22
C VAL A 844 30.39 -18.41 -18.61
N HIS A 845 30.10 -19.55 -17.99
CA HIS A 845 28.89 -20.34 -18.23
C HIS A 845 27.63 -19.79 -17.53
N HIS A 846 27.76 -18.77 -16.69
CA HIS A 846 26.65 -18.04 -16.06
C HIS A 846 26.33 -16.71 -16.78
N VAL A 847 26.90 -16.47 -17.97
CA VAL A 847 26.69 -15.25 -18.76
C VAL A 847 25.67 -15.49 -19.88
N MET A 848 24.57 -14.75 -19.83
CA MET A 848 23.50 -14.75 -20.83
C MET A 848 23.54 -13.45 -21.65
N ALA A 849 24.37 -13.44 -22.70
CA ALA A 849 24.54 -12.31 -23.61
C ALA A 849 23.56 -12.33 -24.79
N GLU A 850 23.48 -11.22 -25.53
CA GLU A 850 22.63 -11.03 -26.72
C GLU A 850 21.11 -11.24 -26.44
N VAL A 851 20.67 -10.99 -25.20
CA VAL A 851 19.28 -11.15 -24.76
C VAL A 851 18.49 -9.84 -24.93
N LEU A 852 17.51 -9.86 -25.86
CA LEU A 852 16.54 -8.78 -26.03
C LEU A 852 15.69 -8.55 -24.75
N PRO A 853 15.25 -7.32 -24.44
CA PRO A 853 14.46 -7.02 -23.24
C PRO A 853 13.22 -7.93 -23.06
N SER A 854 12.47 -8.19 -24.14
CA SER A 854 11.32 -9.10 -24.16
C SER A 854 11.66 -10.53 -23.73
N ASN A 855 12.91 -10.95 -23.94
CA ASN A 855 13.37 -12.32 -23.76
C ASN A 855 14.09 -12.52 -22.41
N LYS A 856 14.31 -11.45 -21.61
CA LYS A 856 14.84 -11.58 -20.24
C LYS A 856 13.90 -12.40 -19.36
N VAL A 857 12.58 -12.23 -19.53
CA VAL A 857 11.54 -13.05 -18.86
C VAL A 857 11.74 -14.54 -19.12
N ALA A 858 12.00 -14.92 -20.38
CA ALA A 858 12.25 -16.32 -20.74
C ALA A 858 13.52 -16.88 -20.09
N LYS A 859 14.55 -16.05 -19.85
CA LYS A 859 15.76 -16.44 -19.13
C LYS A 859 15.58 -16.62 -17.63
N VAL A 860 14.71 -15.83 -17.00
CA VAL A 860 14.27 -16.09 -15.62
C VAL A 860 13.52 -17.44 -15.56
N GLN A 861 12.58 -17.65 -16.48
CA GLN A 861 11.82 -18.91 -16.58
C GLN A 861 12.69 -20.14 -16.87
N GLU A 862 13.77 -20.01 -17.67
CA GLU A 862 14.74 -21.09 -17.95
C GLU A 862 15.46 -21.55 -16.68
N LEU A 863 15.85 -20.61 -15.81
CA LEU A 863 16.47 -20.91 -14.51
C LEU A 863 15.43 -21.50 -13.53
N GLN A 864 14.22 -20.94 -13.46
CA GLN A 864 13.12 -21.47 -12.64
C GLN A 864 12.74 -22.91 -13.05
N ALA A 865 12.69 -23.20 -14.36
CA ALA A 865 12.42 -24.53 -14.89
C ALA A 865 13.54 -25.55 -14.58
N ALA A 866 14.76 -25.08 -14.34
CA ALA A 866 15.87 -25.89 -13.82
C ALA A 866 15.79 -26.14 -12.28
N GLY A 867 14.71 -25.69 -11.63
CA GLY A 867 14.49 -25.87 -10.19
C GLY A 867 15.22 -24.85 -9.30
N ARG A 868 15.73 -23.75 -9.88
CA ARG A 868 16.35 -22.64 -9.13
C ARG A 868 15.29 -21.71 -8.55
N VAL A 869 15.62 -21.06 -7.44
CA VAL A 869 14.82 -19.95 -6.88
C VAL A 869 15.57 -18.66 -7.21
N VAL A 870 15.02 -17.89 -8.13
CA VAL A 870 15.74 -16.83 -8.85
C VAL A 870 15.40 -15.47 -8.28
N ALA A 871 16.41 -14.77 -7.76
CA ALA A 871 16.34 -13.34 -7.58
C ALA A 871 16.82 -12.62 -8.84
N MET A 872 16.01 -11.70 -9.39
CA MET A 872 16.42 -10.80 -10.47
C MET A 872 16.79 -9.44 -9.88
N VAL A 873 17.90 -8.86 -10.33
CA VAL A 873 18.38 -7.55 -9.87
C VAL A 873 18.54 -6.62 -11.07
N GLY A 874 17.90 -5.45 -11.03
CA GLY A 874 17.89 -4.49 -12.13
C GLY A 874 17.58 -3.06 -11.68
N ASP A 875 17.71 -2.07 -12.56
CA ASP A 875 17.49 -0.64 -12.27
C ASP A 875 16.49 0.04 -13.24
N GLY A 876 16.21 -0.58 -14.40
CA GLY A 876 15.47 0.06 -15.50
C GLY A 876 14.06 -0.45 -15.80
N ILE A 877 13.30 0.37 -16.56
CA ILE A 877 11.99 0.02 -17.16
C ILE A 877 12.07 -1.30 -17.94
N ASN A 878 13.19 -1.53 -18.63
CA ASN A 878 13.43 -2.69 -19.49
C ASN A 878 13.44 -4.02 -18.72
N ASP A 879 13.67 -3.97 -17.41
CA ASP A 879 13.79 -5.14 -16.52
C ASP A 879 12.54 -5.38 -15.68
N ALA A 880 11.60 -4.43 -15.64
CA ALA A 880 10.35 -4.54 -14.90
C ALA A 880 9.57 -5.85 -15.18
N PRO A 881 9.47 -6.37 -16.43
CA PRO A 881 8.84 -7.67 -16.69
C PRO A 881 9.64 -8.86 -16.12
N ALA A 882 10.98 -8.78 -16.10
CA ALA A 882 11.84 -9.84 -15.57
C ALA A 882 11.88 -9.83 -14.04
N LEU A 883 11.87 -8.63 -13.42
CA LEU A 883 11.71 -8.42 -11.98
C LEU A 883 10.37 -9.00 -11.49
N ALA A 884 9.28 -8.78 -12.23
CA ALA A 884 7.96 -9.32 -11.89
C ALA A 884 7.83 -10.85 -12.07
N GLN A 885 8.62 -11.45 -12.98
CA GLN A 885 8.65 -12.91 -13.21
C GLN A 885 9.51 -13.68 -12.19
N ALA A 886 10.52 -13.02 -11.62
CA ALA A 886 11.42 -13.63 -10.66
C ALA A 886 10.73 -13.96 -9.33
N ASP A 887 11.21 -14.98 -8.64
CA ASP A 887 10.77 -15.32 -7.27
C ASP A 887 11.07 -14.17 -6.30
N LEU A 888 12.11 -13.37 -6.60
CA LEU A 888 12.41 -12.13 -5.93
C LEU A 888 13.01 -11.08 -6.88
N GLY A 889 12.21 -10.12 -7.35
CA GLY A 889 12.72 -8.93 -8.04
C GLY A 889 13.25 -7.88 -7.07
N ILE A 890 14.48 -7.41 -7.29
CA ILE A 890 15.16 -6.36 -6.53
C ILE A 890 15.49 -5.19 -7.47
N ALA A 891 14.88 -4.03 -7.25
CA ALA A 891 15.23 -2.78 -7.94
C ALA A 891 16.39 -2.07 -7.23
N ILE A 892 17.31 -1.48 -7.99
CA ILE A 892 18.46 -0.71 -7.48
C ILE A 892 18.33 0.79 -7.78
N GLY A 893 18.64 1.60 -6.76
CA GLY A 893 18.56 3.06 -6.80
C GLY A 893 17.12 3.59 -6.83
N ALA A 894 17.01 4.91 -6.99
CA ALA A 894 15.78 5.55 -7.45
C ALA A 894 15.57 5.27 -8.96
N GLY A 895 15.46 3.98 -9.30
CA GLY A 895 15.10 3.52 -10.64
C GLY A 895 13.74 4.08 -11.04
N THR A 896 13.44 4.02 -12.33
CA THR A 896 12.19 4.57 -12.88
C THR A 896 10.95 4.02 -12.16
N ASP A 897 9.89 4.84 -12.00
CA ASP A 897 8.67 4.51 -11.26
C ASP A 897 8.12 3.09 -11.57
N ILE A 898 8.24 2.64 -12.82
CA ILE A 898 7.80 1.32 -13.30
C ILE A 898 8.62 0.17 -12.65
N ALA A 899 9.94 0.32 -12.53
CA ALA A 899 10.81 -0.63 -11.84
C ALA A 899 10.54 -0.60 -10.32
N MET A 900 10.35 0.60 -9.75
CA MET A 900 9.94 0.75 -8.35
C MET A 900 8.53 0.23 -8.06
N GLU A 901 7.62 0.17 -9.02
CA GLU A 901 6.27 -0.42 -8.85
C GLU A 901 6.31 -1.96 -8.98
N THR A 902 7.12 -2.50 -9.89
CA THR A 902 7.16 -3.95 -10.18
C THR A 902 8.02 -4.78 -9.22
N ALA A 903 9.19 -4.28 -8.78
CA ALA A 903 10.09 -5.06 -7.94
C ALA A 903 9.54 -5.33 -6.53
N GLN A 904 9.82 -6.51 -5.97
CA GLN A 904 9.39 -6.93 -4.64
C GLN A 904 10.26 -6.33 -3.52
N MET A 905 11.52 -5.99 -3.82
CA MET A 905 12.39 -5.16 -2.97
C MET A 905 12.91 -3.98 -3.78
N VAL A 906 13.09 -2.83 -3.13
CA VAL A 906 13.65 -1.61 -3.73
C VAL A 906 14.78 -1.11 -2.83
N LEU A 907 15.99 -1.01 -3.38
CA LEU A 907 17.14 -0.42 -2.72
C LEU A 907 17.20 1.06 -3.10
N MET A 908 16.93 1.96 -2.16
CA MET A 908 16.99 3.42 -2.39
C MET A 908 18.39 3.89 -2.80
N LYS A 909 19.42 3.14 -2.36
CA LYS A 909 20.82 3.35 -2.70
C LYS A 909 21.18 2.65 -4.00
N SER A 910 22.01 3.32 -4.78
CA SER A 910 22.63 2.73 -5.98
C SER A 910 23.84 1.83 -5.65
N ALA A 911 24.04 1.39 -4.40
CA ALA A 911 25.19 0.59 -3.98
C ALA A 911 24.87 -0.91 -4.07
N LEU A 912 25.64 -1.67 -4.86
CA LEU A 912 25.36 -3.08 -5.13
C LEU A 912 25.50 -3.93 -3.87
N LYS A 913 26.39 -3.54 -2.95
CA LYS A 913 26.57 -4.19 -1.64
C LYS A 913 25.26 -4.33 -0.84
N ASP A 914 24.30 -3.42 -1.04
CA ASP A 914 23.06 -3.39 -0.25
C ASP A 914 22.11 -4.54 -0.66
N VAL A 915 22.32 -5.17 -1.83
CA VAL A 915 21.71 -6.46 -2.20
C VAL A 915 22.09 -7.55 -1.19
N VAL A 916 23.36 -7.62 -0.78
CA VAL A 916 23.83 -8.58 0.23
C VAL A 916 23.25 -8.23 1.61
N VAL A 917 23.15 -6.95 1.95
CA VAL A 917 22.52 -6.49 3.20
C VAL A 917 21.02 -6.84 3.22
N ALA A 918 20.33 -6.78 2.08
CA ALA A 918 18.91 -7.16 1.96
C ALA A 918 18.69 -8.67 2.19
N PHE A 919 19.54 -9.53 1.61
CA PHE A 919 19.51 -10.97 1.89
C PHE A 919 19.83 -11.28 3.36
N ASP A 920 20.88 -10.68 3.92
CA ASP A 920 21.29 -10.91 5.31
C ASP A 920 20.24 -10.44 6.33
N LEU A 921 19.61 -9.28 6.08
CA LEU A 921 18.51 -8.76 6.87
C LEU A 921 17.28 -9.68 6.78
N SER A 922 16.91 -10.13 5.57
CA SER A 922 15.76 -11.03 5.37
C SER A 922 15.96 -12.37 6.09
N GLN A 923 17.14 -12.99 5.96
CA GLN A 923 17.50 -14.20 6.70
C GLN A 923 17.52 -13.98 8.22
N THR A 924 18.01 -12.83 8.68
CA THR A 924 18.01 -12.46 10.11
C THR A 924 16.60 -12.30 10.67
N ILE A 925 15.68 -11.69 9.91
CA ILE A 925 14.27 -11.57 10.29
C ILE A 925 13.58 -12.95 10.24
N TYR A 926 13.84 -13.77 9.23
CA TYR A 926 13.27 -15.12 9.15
C TYR A 926 13.72 -16.02 10.31
N ARG A 927 15.01 -16.04 10.63
CA ARG A 927 15.56 -16.71 11.81
C ARG A 927 14.96 -16.18 13.11
N ARG A 928 14.64 -14.87 13.17
CA ARG A 928 13.94 -14.27 14.32
C ARG A 928 12.50 -14.78 14.45
N ILE A 929 11.77 -14.93 13.35
CA ILE A 929 10.41 -15.51 13.33
C ILE A 929 10.45 -16.95 13.85
N GLN A 930 11.41 -17.77 13.40
CA GLN A 930 11.61 -19.14 13.90
C GLN A 930 11.87 -19.18 15.42
N ILE A 931 12.79 -18.33 15.92
CA ILE A 931 13.05 -18.20 17.36
C ILE A 931 11.80 -17.77 18.13
N ASN A 932 11.00 -16.86 17.57
CA ASN A 932 9.73 -16.44 18.18
C ASN A 932 8.71 -17.58 18.24
N PHE A 933 8.64 -18.47 17.25
CA PHE A 933 7.81 -19.68 17.32
C PHE A 933 8.28 -20.65 18.41
N VAL A 934 9.60 -20.81 18.59
CA VAL A 934 10.15 -21.59 19.71
C VAL A 934 9.73 -20.99 21.07
N TRP A 935 9.76 -19.66 21.22
CA TRP A 935 9.26 -18.99 22.44
C TRP A 935 7.73 -19.07 22.61
N ALA A 936 6.96 -19.12 21.52
CA ALA A 936 5.50 -19.19 21.54
C ALA A 936 4.93 -20.61 21.75
N MET A 937 5.64 -21.65 21.30
CA MET A 937 5.20 -23.05 21.43
C MET A 937 5.97 -23.81 22.51
N GLY A 938 7.25 -23.52 22.74
CA GLY A 938 8.11 -24.29 23.64
C GLY A 938 7.61 -24.32 25.08
N TYR A 939 7.15 -23.19 25.62
CA TYR A 939 6.55 -23.15 26.97
C TYR A 939 5.23 -23.93 27.02
N ASN A 940 4.40 -23.85 25.96
CA ASN A 940 3.15 -24.61 25.88
C ASN A 940 3.42 -26.11 25.89
N ILE A 941 4.39 -26.59 25.09
CA ILE A 941 4.79 -28.02 25.02
C ILE A 941 5.26 -28.54 26.40
N VAL A 942 5.97 -27.73 27.19
CA VAL A 942 6.47 -28.13 28.51
C VAL A 942 5.39 -28.03 29.61
N LEU A 943 4.60 -26.95 29.62
CA LEU A 943 3.64 -26.71 30.70
C LEU A 943 2.33 -27.48 30.53
N LEU A 944 1.94 -27.85 29.31
CA LEU A 944 0.66 -28.53 29.04
C LEU A 944 0.60 -29.95 29.63
N PRO A 945 1.61 -30.82 29.51
CA PRO A 945 1.66 -32.10 30.23
C PRO A 945 1.66 -31.93 31.76
N LEU A 946 2.32 -30.87 32.25
CA LEU A 946 2.43 -30.58 33.68
C LEU A 946 1.11 -30.04 34.26
N ALA A 947 0.37 -29.23 33.50
CA ALA A 947 -0.97 -28.77 33.82
C ALA A 947 -2.06 -29.83 33.60
N ALA A 948 -1.80 -30.85 32.77
CA ALA A 948 -2.58 -32.08 32.68
C ALA A 948 -2.28 -33.06 33.84
N GLY A 949 -1.34 -32.75 34.73
CA GLY A 949 -1.04 -33.54 35.93
C GLY A 949 -0.12 -34.74 35.71
N VAL A 950 0.54 -34.89 34.56
CA VAL A 950 1.38 -36.07 34.26
C VAL A 950 2.48 -36.31 35.30
N LEU A 951 3.00 -35.25 35.93
CA LEU A 951 3.99 -35.33 37.02
C LEU A 951 3.38 -35.30 38.44
N TYR A 952 2.06 -35.51 38.58
CA TYR A 952 1.42 -35.56 39.91
C TYR A 952 1.94 -36.71 40.78
N GLY A 953 2.44 -37.80 40.19
CA GLY A 953 3.14 -38.86 40.92
C GLY A 953 4.40 -38.37 41.66
N PHE A 954 5.01 -37.26 41.22
CA PHE A 954 6.10 -36.56 41.91
C PHE A 954 5.61 -35.39 42.77
N ARG A 955 4.29 -35.28 43.00
CA ARG A 955 3.59 -34.18 43.69
C ARG A 955 3.79 -32.79 43.05
N ILE A 956 4.11 -32.73 41.76
CA ILE A 956 4.24 -31.47 41.03
C ILE A 956 2.90 -31.15 40.35
N GLN A 957 2.33 -29.98 40.65
CA GLN A 957 1.10 -29.46 40.04
C GLN A 957 1.30 -27.99 39.66
N ILE A 958 0.75 -27.57 38.52
CA ILE A 958 0.63 -26.15 38.14
C ILE A 958 -0.77 -25.64 38.52
N PRO A 959 -0.88 -24.71 39.49
CA PRO A 959 -2.10 -23.92 39.68
C PRO A 959 -2.39 -23.05 38.44
N PRO A 960 -3.66 -22.84 38.04
CA PRO A 960 -4.01 -22.02 36.87
C PRO A 960 -3.48 -20.58 36.89
N MET A 961 -3.15 -20.04 38.06
CA MET A 961 -2.49 -18.73 38.18
C MET A 961 -1.13 -18.70 37.44
N PHE A 962 -0.31 -19.73 37.62
CA PHE A 962 1.01 -19.81 36.96
C PHE A 962 0.88 -20.02 35.45
N ALA A 963 -0.21 -20.63 34.98
CA ALA A 963 -0.55 -20.70 33.56
C ALA A 963 -0.77 -19.31 32.95
N GLY A 964 -1.56 -18.46 33.62
CA GLY A 964 -1.78 -17.07 33.22
C GLY A 964 -0.50 -16.23 33.22
N ALA A 965 0.37 -16.42 34.22
CA ALA A 965 1.67 -15.76 34.27
C ALA A 965 2.60 -16.20 33.12
N ALA A 966 2.69 -17.51 32.83
CA ALA A 966 3.52 -18.05 31.77
C ALA A 966 3.12 -17.53 30.37
N MET A 967 1.82 -17.37 30.11
CA MET A 967 1.31 -16.74 28.90
C MET A 967 1.84 -15.30 28.73
N ALA A 968 1.81 -14.48 29.80
CA ALA A 968 2.31 -13.12 29.75
C ALA A 968 3.82 -13.09 29.46
N PHE A 969 4.62 -13.98 30.08
CA PHE A 969 6.04 -14.10 29.81
C PHE A 969 6.35 -14.52 28.36
N SER A 970 5.58 -15.44 27.76
CA SER A 970 5.78 -15.83 26.36
C SER A 970 5.52 -14.68 25.37
N SER A 971 4.42 -13.93 25.56
CA SER A 971 4.16 -12.76 24.71
C SER A 971 5.26 -11.69 24.85
N VAL A 972 5.77 -11.47 26.07
CA VAL A 972 6.88 -10.54 26.31
C VAL A 972 8.18 -11.03 25.67
N SER A 973 8.52 -12.32 25.75
CA SER A 973 9.76 -12.85 25.17
C SER A 973 9.76 -12.76 23.65
N VAL A 974 8.63 -13.04 23.00
CA VAL A 974 8.45 -12.88 21.54
C VAL A 974 8.62 -11.43 21.09
N VAL A 975 8.02 -10.46 21.80
CA VAL A 975 8.17 -9.06 21.41
C VAL A 975 9.56 -8.50 21.75
N ALA A 976 10.15 -8.88 22.87
CA ALA A 976 11.52 -8.50 23.22
C ALA A 976 12.54 -9.07 22.20
N SER A 977 12.38 -10.33 21.81
CA SER A 977 13.14 -10.97 20.74
C SER A 977 12.99 -10.19 19.42
N SER A 978 11.76 -9.83 19.03
CA SER A 978 11.50 -9.03 17.82
C SER A 978 12.12 -7.64 17.89
N LEU A 979 12.04 -6.96 19.03
CA LEU A 979 12.65 -5.63 19.23
C LEU A 979 14.18 -5.66 19.18
N ALA A 980 14.83 -6.79 19.47
CA ALA A 980 16.27 -6.95 19.32
C ALA A 980 16.75 -6.83 17.86
N LEU A 981 15.86 -6.91 16.86
CA LEU A 981 16.18 -6.55 15.47
C LEU A 981 16.59 -5.08 15.31
N LYS A 982 16.20 -4.17 16.23
CA LYS A 982 16.69 -2.78 16.25
C LYS A 982 18.20 -2.66 16.50
N TRP A 983 18.87 -3.74 16.92
CA TRP A 983 20.33 -3.80 17.08
C TRP A 983 21.04 -4.57 15.94
N TYR A 984 20.34 -4.86 14.84
CA TYR A 984 20.96 -5.39 13.64
C TYR A 984 22.06 -4.44 13.12
N GLN A 985 23.19 -5.00 12.73
CA GLN A 985 24.29 -4.29 12.09
C GLN A 985 24.55 -4.94 10.72
N PRO A 986 24.63 -4.16 9.62
CA PRO A 986 24.94 -4.71 8.31
C PRO A 986 26.27 -5.48 8.29
N PRO A 987 26.37 -6.60 7.53
CA PRO A 987 27.61 -7.33 7.38
C PRO A 987 28.69 -6.45 6.74
N THR A 988 29.82 -6.28 7.43
CA THR A 988 30.98 -5.57 6.88
C THR A 988 31.84 -6.49 6.01
N THR A 989 32.53 -5.90 5.03
CA THR A 989 33.33 -6.59 4.00
C THR A 989 34.45 -7.50 4.53
N HIS A 990 34.75 -7.48 5.83
CA HIS A 990 35.81 -8.27 6.46
C HIS A 990 35.33 -9.42 7.37
N HIS A 991 34.02 -9.61 7.60
CA HIS A 991 33.51 -10.66 8.48
C HIS A 991 33.07 -11.95 7.75
N SER A 992 34.00 -12.58 7.04
CA SER A 992 33.79 -13.86 6.32
C SER A 992 34.03 -15.14 7.14
N HIS A 993 34.29 -15.05 8.46
CA HIS A 993 34.79 -16.18 9.27
C HIS A 993 33.89 -16.66 10.43
N ARG A 994 32.62 -16.26 10.52
CA ARG A 994 31.68 -16.79 11.55
C ARG A 994 30.27 -17.07 11.02
N HIS A 995 30.10 -18.22 10.35
CA HIS A 995 29.11 -19.27 10.68
C HIS A 995 28.87 -20.23 9.50
N ARG A 996 29.72 -21.27 9.37
CA ARG A 996 29.32 -22.55 8.75
C ARG A 996 30.13 -23.77 9.23
N ALA A 997 30.77 -23.66 10.40
CA ALA A 997 31.27 -24.82 11.13
C ALA A 997 30.13 -25.38 11.97
N ASP A 998 29.23 -26.15 11.32
CA ASP A 998 28.29 -27.11 11.94
C ASP A 998 27.42 -27.73 10.82
N THR A 999 28.01 -28.56 9.96
CA THR A 999 27.37 -29.73 9.32
C THR A 999 28.39 -30.50 8.46
N ALA A 1000 28.78 -31.68 8.95
CA ALA A 1000 29.34 -32.83 8.24
C ALA A 1000 30.09 -32.62 6.90
N ASP A 1001 31.42 -32.74 6.95
CA ASP A 1001 32.15 -33.50 5.90
C ASP A 1001 33.39 -34.22 6.47
N GLU A 1002 33.15 -35.21 7.33
CA GLU A 1002 34.17 -36.24 7.61
C GLU A 1002 34.25 -37.20 6.42
N ARG A 1003 35.11 -36.92 5.43
CA ARG A 1003 35.95 -37.89 4.68
C ARG A 1003 36.63 -37.27 3.45
N THR A 1004 37.84 -36.75 3.66
CA THR A 1004 38.91 -36.91 2.66
C THR A 1004 40.27 -36.84 3.35
N PRO A 1005 41.13 -37.87 3.22
CA PRO A 1005 42.45 -37.81 3.81
C PRO A 1005 43.38 -36.91 2.99
N LEU A 1006 44.26 -36.22 3.70
CA LEU A 1006 45.40 -35.47 3.16
C LEU A 1006 46.20 -36.32 2.16
N LEU A 1007 46.52 -35.75 1.00
CA LEU A 1007 47.69 -36.13 0.22
C LEU A 1007 48.25 -34.90 -0.52
N HIS A 1008 49.56 -34.68 -0.38
CA HIS A 1008 50.32 -33.65 -1.08
C HIS A 1008 50.36 -33.90 -2.60
N VAL A 1009 50.32 -32.83 -3.39
CA VAL A 1009 51.47 -32.23 -4.11
C VAL A 1009 51.12 -30.79 -4.50
#